data_AF-A0A428SPH2-F1
#
_entry.id   AF-A0A428SPH2-F1
#
_cell.length_a   1.000
_cell.length_b   1.000
_cell.length_c   1.000
_cell.angle_alpha   90.00
_cell.angle_beta   90.00
_cell.angle_gamma   90.00
#
_symmetry.space_group_name_H-M   'P 1'
#
loop_
_entity.id
_entity.type
_entity.pdbx_description
1 polymer ?
#
loop_
_entity_poly.entity_id
_entity_poly.type
_entity_poly.pdbx_seq_one_letter_code
_entity_poly.pdbx_strand_id
1 'polypeptide(L)'
;MSASAPPPYEETAGAPAPPDVDPVASFADLKIDSQPHDPDPDTCLAHLKLLFAFQALKEDVGYTDGLFGIWDSRADGAITVAENGEVEEHVRADGDVLDDEEKRKALSKIREKRWALFVARAVDRYEAWWNSLTGGRPLTEKDMEESRTTAYEAFALRKEHNYWSKKALPPLDVLMVFHAHLLNPTDFLEDCIRKGYRQFWQSGLPWTRVNATIDQSFNYTVPDSHKARWVAKTGRQWDNVDDSLVKSLSCPVCTTKLEIPWTTCGLEENPKTLERPGLIGSGYGDGKLEFRCSKCATLINKELLSVAKFCNDSKSLLVKHYPMPGTILKTSNGIPERWTRTAPQRWDHRTFPNRMIQLILSVKIHDLLNQANPDQPPTMETVRKMIQDEVLMKQSSLRTIHESSGAYVARRRLGVPSISRMCIRKMMSRYWENFSPFALDLCGAIMRQGIFSEKMCKIDWLHSPTARETMARFCTKYERFMSIMAKNASKVAVPTLDIDLPWHTHQLTPFSYYQYTTRVAARYIRHDDKIEEGQLSEAFEWTSKEYQETYGEVYSECTCWYCESVRTSHVSSVGKVLGLSKNEKVAENFHQSGAASLCPPDNSAHISSHNAVRAPGDILLATSHAERVKNHLQQLHQRRLEENYQKACKRAEKKGRKLPPKEQYYDHWGYSYYMYGPWMYPVYFTPGMYYAWDPGYSSGAGGGAGDSGTWAQSQEVEDAVAAVAAAVEAVGEEEEEDVEEEEEEDVKATLNFLLPTMSLIAVFGATGAQGGSVVDQLLKDPRWVVRGITRDADSEKARLLASKGAQVVDADMNDEVSLVKALQGAKAIFAVTAITWESITKLGIEGTGEQEMDQLINVARVAAKSPDLKHFILSTLPRSYEISGRRYRLPHFDYKQKAVDWIKVNTPGLWAKTTEFWAGWYVSNLHTMPLMQFRRPPMSEAYVLMLPAPSSVVLPIAGDLQTNCGVIVNGILMAGPKVFGKIAICVTDYLPLKDVVTCFEQVTGKAATFVEVSDASWRKLWGFSGLGFAAQLQFSESHPNWHDFEPDRVVTVDDLGVREELVDFRQAMTASKDKIC
;
A
#
# COMPACT_ATOMS: atom_id res chain seq x y z
N MET A 1 43.39 10.58 -49.75
CA MET A 1 43.13 9.17 -50.07
C MET A 1 41.89 8.78 -49.28
N SER A 2 40.80 8.49 -49.99
CA SER A 2 39.45 8.29 -49.42
C SER A 2 39.40 7.01 -48.61
N ALA A 3 39.04 7.12 -47.33
CA ALA A 3 38.67 5.98 -46.50
C ALA A 3 37.22 5.61 -46.83
N SER A 4 37.02 4.33 -47.18
CA SER A 4 35.77 3.71 -47.58
C SER A 4 34.69 3.78 -46.50
N ALA A 5 33.48 4.16 -46.90
CA ALA A 5 32.27 4.05 -46.09
C ALA A 5 31.99 2.59 -45.70
N PRO A 6 31.38 2.34 -44.51
CA PRO A 6 30.93 1.00 -44.13
C PRO A 6 29.80 0.52 -45.05
N PRO A 7 29.61 -0.80 -45.22
CA PRO A 7 28.62 -1.34 -46.15
C PRO A 7 27.20 -0.95 -45.71
N PRO A 8 26.30 -0.63 -46.66
CA PRO A 8 24.90 -0.39 -46.36
C PRO A 8 24.26 -1.69 -45.85
N TYR A 9 23.40 -1.56 -44.84
CA TYR A 9 22.61 -2.64 -44.28
C TYR A 9 21.76 -3.29 -45.40
N GLU A 10 22.05 -4.54 -45.75
CA GLU A 10 21.19 -5.32 -46.63
C GLU A 10 19.86 -5.61 -45.90
N GLU A 11 18.79 -4.97 -46.37
CA GLU A 11 17.42 -5.35 -46.02
C GLU A 11 17.24 -6.85 -46.33
N THR A 12 16.97 -7.65 -45.30
CA THR A 12 16.49 -9.01 -45.48
C THR A 12 15.15 -8.96 -46.21
N ALA A 13 15.21 -9.18 -47.53
CA ALA A 13 14.06 -9.33 -48.41
C ALA A 13 13.19 -10.51 -47.93
N GLY A 14 11.96 -10.22 -47.49
CA GLY A 14 11.03 -11.27 -47.05
C GLY A 14 9.71 -10.81 -46.43
N ALA A 15 9.50 -9.52 -46.13
CA ALA A 15 8.20 -9.00 -45.75
C ALA A 15 7.60 -8.20 -46.93
N PRO A 16 6.32 -8.42 -47.32
CA PRO A 16 5.67 -7.52 -48.27
C PRO A 16 5.63 -6.12 -47.65
N ALA A 17 6.08 -5.11 -48.41
CA ALA A 17 5.88 -3.72 -48.04
C ALA A 17 4.37 -3.51 -47.76
N PRO A 18 3.99 -2.92 -46.61
CA PRO A 18 2.59 -2.62 -46.37
C PRO A 18 2.08 -1.73 -47.51
N PRO A 19 0.80 -1.87 -47.92
CA PRO A 19 0.23 -1.01 -48.93
C PRO A 19 0.42 0.46 -48.51
N ASP A 20 0.64 1.32 -49.51
CA ASP A 20 0.77 2.77 -49.35
C ASP A 20 -0.57 3.33 -48.84
N VAL A 21 -0.80 3.21 -47.53
CA VAL A 21 -1.98 3.73 -46.84
C VAL A 21 -1.73 5.22 -46.66
N ASP A 22 -2.59 6.05 -47.27
CA ASP A 22 -2.58 7.50 -47.03
C ASP A 22 -2.63 7.74 -45.51
N PRO A 23 -1.55 8.23 -44.89
CA PRO A 23 -1.46 8.34 -43.45
C PRO A 23 -2.52 9.30 -42.88
N VAL A 24 -3.06 10.18 -43.71
CA VAL A 24 -4.01 11.21 -43.28
C VAL A 24 -5.47 10.76 -43.43
N ALA A 25 -5.74 9.67 -44.16
CA ALA A 25 -7.09 9.29 -44.55
C ALA A 25 -8.04 9.05 -43.36
N SER A 26 -7.53 8.56 -42.23
CA SER A 26 -8.33 8.26 -41.04
C SER A 26 -8.81 9.52 -40.30
N PHE A 27 -8.16 10.67 -40.46
CA PHE A 27 -8.44 11.90 -39.71
C PHE A 27 -8.58 13.17 -40.55
N ALA A 28 -8.56 13.07 -41.89
CA ALA A 28 -8.75 14.21 -42.78
C ALA A 28 -10.13 14.89 -42.63
N ASP A 29 -11.18 14.13 -42.29
CA ASP A 29 -12.59 14.59 -42.25
C ASP A 29 -13.36 14.11 -40.99
N LEU A 30 -12.83 14.38 -39.79
CA LEU A 30 -13.51 14.03 -38.53
C LEU A 30 -14.79 14.86 -38.31
N LYS A 31 -15.91 14.19 -38.04
CA LYS A 31 -17.22 14.85 -37.77
C LYS A 31 -17.45 15.00 -36.27
N ILE A 32 -16.90 16.08 -35.70
CA ILE A 32 -16.91 16.32 -34.26
C ILE A 32 -18.05 17.29 -33.90
N ASP A 33 -18.96 16.86 -33.02
CA ASP A 33 -19.96 17.77 -32.44
C ASP A 33 -19.28 18.87 -31.60
N SER A 34 -19.78 20.08 -31.74
CA SER A 34 -19.36 21.23 -30.93
C SER A 34 -19.85 21.17 -29.48
N GLN A 35 -20.86 20.35 -29.20
CA GLN A 35 -21.44 20.17 -27.87
C GLN A 35 -20.79 18.98 -27.14
N PRO A 36 -20.64 19.04 -25.81
CA PRO A 36 -20.24 17.91 -24.98
C PRO A 36 -21.16 16.69 -25.16
N HIS A 37 -20.58 15.53 -25.49
CA HIS A 37 -21.27 14.23 -25.63
C HIS A 37 -20.38 13.04 -25.23
N ASP A 38 -20.99 11.86 -25.15
CA ASP A 38 -20.32 10.58 -24.88
C ASP A 38 -19.32 10.25 -26.01
N PRO A 39 -18.22 9.52 -25.74
CA PRO A 39 -17.15 9.29 -26.71
C PRO A 39 -17.63 8.48 -27.92
N ASP A 40 -17.21 8.91 -29.10
CA ASP A 40 -17.48 8.28 -30.39
C ASP A 40 -16.18 8.06 -31.18
N PRO A 41 -16.20 7.37 -32.32
CA PRO A 41 -15.01 7.14 -33.11
C PRO A 41 -14.26 8.43 -33.53
N ASP A 42 -14.97 9.50 -33.89
CA ASP A 42 -14.35 10.73 -34.39
C ASP A 42 -13.66 11.52 -33.28
N THR A 43 -14.27 11.58 -32.10
CA THR A 43 -13.69 12.20 -30.90
C THR A 43 -12.50 11.40 -30.38
N CYS A 44 -12.53 10.07 -30.42
CA CYS A 44 -11.37 9.24 -30.10
C CYS A 44 -10.21 9.44 -31.07
N LEU A 45 -10.47 9.57 -32.38
CA LEU A 45 -9.43 9.88 -33.38
C LEU A 45 -8.87 11.30 -33.19
N ALA A 46 -9.72 12.28 -32.88
CA ALA A 46 -9.28 13.63 -32.54
C ALA A 46 -8.40 13.66 -31.29
N HIS A 47 -8.71 12.81 -30.31
CA HIS A 47 -7.89 12.63 -29.11
C HIS A 47 -6.53 12.02 -29.46
N LEU A 48 -6.48 10.94 -30.25
CA LEU A 48 -5.20 10.39 -30.74
C LEU A 48 -4.35 11.46 -31.43
N LYS A 49 -4.95 12.25 -32.33
CA LYS A 49 -4.27 13.37 -33.00
C LYS A 49 -3.66 14.38 -32.02
N LEU A 50 -4.35 14.68 -30.92
CA LEU A 50 -3.83 15.55 -29.85
C LEU A 50 -2.66 14.89 -29.09
N LEU A 51 -2.74 13.59 -28.81
CA LEU A 51 -1.66 12.86 -28.13
C LEU A 51 -0.39 12.81 -28.98
N PHE A 52 -0.51 12.66 -30.30
CA PHE A 52 0.62 12.79 -31.23
C PHE A 52 1.26 14.18 -31.16
N ALA A 53 0.47 15.26 -31.09
CA ALA A 53 1.00 16.61 -30.91
C ALA A 53 1.73 16.78 -29.56
N PHE A 54 1.24 16.18 -28.48
CA PHE A 54 1.94 16.18 -27.19
C PHE A 54 3.24 15.37 -27.22
N GLN A 55 3.24 14.23 -27.91
CA GLN A 55 4.44 13.41 -28.08
C GLN A 55 5.50 14.15 -28.92
N ALA A 56 5.10 14.79 -30.02
CA ALA A 56 5.99 15.64 -30.82
C ALA A 56 6.59 16.77 -29.97
N LEU A 57 5.77 17.46 -29.16
CA LEU A 57 6.26 18.48 -28.22
C LEU A 57 7.29 17.93 -27.23
N LYS A 58 7.05 16.74 -26.66
CA LYS A 58 7.98 16.07 -25.75
C LYS A 58 9.30 15.73 -26.44
N GLU A 59 9.24 15.21 -27.67
CA GLU A 59 10.42 14.89 -28.46
C GLU A 59 11.21 16.15 -28.83
N ASP A 60 10.56 17.19 -29.33
CA ASP A 60 11.18 18.47 -29.67
C ASP A 60 11.93 19.04 -28.46
N VAL A 61 11.29 19.08 -27.29
CA VAL A 61 11.92 19.58 -26.05
C VAL A 61 13.09 18.71 -25.62
N GLY A 62 12.95 17.38 -25.69
CA GLY A 62 14.01 16.44 -25.32
C GLY A 62 15.24 16.61 -26.24
N TYR A 63 15.02 16.59 -27.55
CA TYR A 63 16.07 16.61 -28.58
C TYR A 63 16.63 18.01 -28.89
N THR A 64 16.05 19.10 -28.36
CA THR A 64 16.63 20.45 -28.50
C THR A 64 17.88 20.58 -27.65
N ASP A 65 19.05 20.48 -28.29
CA ASP A 65 20.35 20.63 -27.62
C ASP A 65 20.52 22.04 -27.00
N GLY A 66 21.16 22.08 -25.83
CA GLY A 66 21.43 23.30 -25.07
C GLY A 66 20.22 23.95 -24.39
N LEU A 67 19.00 23.40 -24.53
CA LEU A 67 17.82 23.98 -23.92
C LEU A 67 17.97 24.08 -22.39
N PHE A 68 17.70 25.27 -21.84
CA PHE A 68 17.92 25.63 -20.43
C PHE A 68 19.38 25.52 -19.95
N GLY A 69 20.35 25.60 -20.86
CA GLY A 69 21.77 25.43 -20.53
C GLY A 69 22.14 23.97 -20.26
N ILE A 70 21.34 23.02 -20.74
CA ILE A 70 21.60 21.59 -20.57
C ILE A 70 21.98 21.07 -21.95
N TRP A 71 23.25 20.70 -22.14
CA TRP A 71 23.84 20.32 -23.42
C TRP A 71 24.07 18.81 -23.55
N ASP A 72 23.91 18.25 -24.74
CA ASP A 72 24.16 16.85 -25.07
C ASP A 72 25.64 16.49 -24.91
N SER A 73 26.55 17.46 -25.09
CA SER A 73 27.99 17.33 -24.82
C SER A 73 28.29 16.91 -23.37
N ARG A 74 27.35 17.09 -22.44
CA ARG A 74 27.49 16.58 -21.06
C ARG A 74 27.49 15.06 -21.00
N ALA A 75 26.87 14.38 -21.97
CA ALA A 75 26.92 12.92 -22.09
C ALA A 75 28.31 12.39 -22.46
N ASP A 76 29.19 13.24 -23.01
CA ASP A 76 30.62 12.89 -23.20
C ASP A 76 31.43 12.97 -21.88
N GLY A 77 30.82 13.44 -20.79
CA GLY A 77 31.37 13.38 -19.43
C GLY A 77 31.07 12.03 -18.74
N ALA A 78 31.31 11.93 -17.42
CA ALA A 78 31.01 10.72 -16.65
C ALA A 78 29.63 10.81 -15.97
N ILE A 79 28.56 11.04 -16.74
CA ILE A 79 27.19 10.85 -16.23
C ILE A 79 26.96 9.35 -16.10
N THR A 80 26.94 8.85 -14.88
CA THR A 80 26.68 7.44 -14.57
C THR A 80 25.23 7.28 -14.12
N VAL A 81 24.56 6.28 -14.68
CA VAL A 81 23.18 5.91 -14.32
C VAL A 81 23.23 4.57 -13.59
N ALA A 82 22.87 4.56 -12.30
CA ALA A 82 22.81 3.35 -11.50
C ALA A 82 21.59 2.48 -11.87
N GLU A 83 21.59 1.20 -11.47
CA GLU A 83 20.49 0.26 -11.76
C GLU A 83 19.13 0.71 -11.19
N ASN A 84 19.14 1.47 -10.10
CA ASN A 84 17.94 2.06 -9.48
C ASN A 84 17.44 3.34 -10.18
N GLY A 85 18.13 3.80 -11.24
CA GLY A 85 17.81 5.01 -11.99
C GLY A 85 18.42 6.29 -11.42
N GLU A 86 19.19 6.23 -10.33
CA GLU A 86 19.93 7.38 -9.81
C GLU A 86 21.01 7.83 -10.78
N VAL A 87 21.22 9.15 -10.83
CA VAL A 87 22.15 9.78 -11.77
C VAL A 87 23.19 10.57 -11.00
N GLU A 88 24.46 10.26 -11.25
CA GLU A 88 25.60 11.01 -10.74
C GLU A 88 26.43 11.54 -11.92
N GLU A 89 26.98 12.75 -11.77
CA GLU A 89 27.86 13.34 -12.77
C GLU A 89 29.25 13.51 -12.14
N HIS A 90 30.24 12.76 -12.66
CA HIS A 90 31.62 12.79 -12.19
C HIS A 90 32.56 13.44 -13.23
N VAL A 91 33.74 13.86 -12.78
CA VAL A 91 34.82 14.30 -13.68
C VAL A 91 35.60 13.06 -14.13
N ARG A 92 35.59 12.77 -15.44
CA ARG A 92 36.31 11.63 -16.03
C ARG A 92 37.83 11.91 -16.07
N ALA A 93 38.65 10.88 -15.82
CA ALA A 93 40.10 10.99 -15.98
C ALA A 93 40.51 10.92 -17.46
N ASP A 94 41.63 11.55 -17.83
CA ASP A 94 42.14 11.53 -19.20
C ASP A 94 42.42 10.07 -19.65
N GLY A 95 41.75 9.63 -20.71
CA GLY A 95 41.99 8.34 -21.37
C GLY A 95 40.90 7.27 -21.23
N ASP A 96 39.82 7.51 -20.47
CA ASP A 96 38.69 6.58 -20.35
C ASP A 96 37.79 6.62 -21.60
N VAL A 97 37.63 5.46 -22.25
CA VAL A 97 36.70 5.29 -23.38
C VAL A 97 35.27 5.15 -22.84
N LEU A 98 34.33 5.98 -23.31
CA LEU A 98 32.89 5.81 -23.03
C LEU A 98 32.36 4.60 -23.79
N ASP A 99 31.64 3.72 -23.09
CA ASP A 99 30.81 2.72 -23.75
C ASP A 99 29.62 3.42 -24.44
N ASP A 100 29.28 2.99 -25.65
CA ASP A 100 28.18 3.56 -26.44
C ASP A 100 26.84 3.41 -25.70
N GLU A 101 26.66 2.34 -24.91
CA GLU A 101 25.47 2.14 -24.10
C GLU A 101 25.37 3.14 -22.94
N GLU A 102 26.49 3.44 -22.26
CA GLU A 102 26.55 4.45 -21.19
C GLU A 102 26.20 5.84 -21.73
N LYS A 103 26.75 6.20 -22.89
CA LYS A 103 26.45 7.49 -23.55
C LYS A 103 24.97 7.62 -23.89
N ARG A 104 24.37 6.55 -24.41
CA ARG A 104 22.93 6.48 -24.74
C ARG A 104 22.06 6.70 -23.52
N LYS A 105 22.41 6.06 -22.38
CA LYS A 105 21.73 6.25 -21.10
C LYS A 105 21.86 7.69 -20.60
N ALA A 106 23.06 8.28 -20.65
CA ALA A 106 23.28 9.67 -20.25
C ALA A 106 22.45 10.67 -21.09
N LEU A 107 22.41 10.49 -22.43
CA LEU A 107 21.58 11.30 -23.31
C LEU A 107 20.09 11.20 -22.97
N SER A 108 19.60 9.99 -22.66
CA SER A 108 18.21 9.81 -22.21
C SER A 108 17.92 10.63 -20.95
N LYS A 109 18.84 10.69 -19.98
CA LYS A 109 18.66 11.45 -18.73
C LYS A 109 18.73 12.96 -18.93
N ILE A 110 19.56 13.42 -19.86
CA ILE A 110 19.61 14.83 -20.27
C ILE A 110 18.27 15.27 -20.87
N ARG A 111 17.70 14.47 -21.78
CA ARG A 111 16.39 14.72 -22.41
C ARG A 111 15.27 14.73 -21.37
N GLU A 112 15.30 13.78 -20.44
CA GLU A 112 14.38 13.71 -19.31
C GLU A 112 14.45 14.96 -18.42
N LYS A 113 15.66 15.46 -18.14
CA LYS A 113 15.82 16.69 -17.37
C LYS A 113 15.23 17.91 -18.08
N ARG A 114 15.47 18.07 -19.39
CA ARG A 114 14.87 19.17 -20.19
C ARG A 114 13.35 19.10 -20.15
N TRP A 115 12.79 17.90 -20.33
CA TRP A 115 11.34 17.69 -20.27
C TRP A 115 10.76 17.99 -18.90
N ALA A 116 11.39 17.51 -17.81
CA ALA A 116 10.94 17.78 -16.44
C ALA A 116 10.87 19.29 -16.14
N LEU A 117 11.89 20.05 -16.57
CA LEU A 117 11.91 21.51 -16.43
C LEU A 117 10.85 22.19 -17.29
N PHE A 118 10.66 21.74 -18.52
CA PHE A 118 9.64 22.26 -19.42
C PHE A 118 8.24 22.07 -18.84
N VAL A 119 7.94 20.89 -18.30
CA VAL A 119 6.66 20.57 -17.64
C VAL A 119 6.45 21.45 -16.40
N ALA A 120 7.48 21.65 -15.56
CA ALA A 120 7.40 22.55 -14.41
C ALA A 120 6.98 23.97 -14.81
N ARG A 121 7.58 24.48 -15.89
CA ARG A 121 7.25 25.79 -16.46
C ARG A 121 5.85 25.80 -17.07
N ALA A 122 5.44 24.73 -17.76
CA ALA A 122 4.10 24.60 -18.31
C ALA A 122 3.01 24.65 -17.23
N VAL A 123 3.23 24.02 -16.07
CA VAL A 123 2.29 24.08 -14.93
C VAL A 123 2.18 25.49 -14.34
N ASP A 124 3.29 26.24 -14.24
CA ASP A 124 3.25 27.66 -13.83
C ASP A 124 2.51 28.54 -14.86
N ARG A 125 2.70 28.27 -16.15
CA ARG A 125 1.95 28.94 -17.24
C ARG A 125 0.47 28.60 -17.18
N TYR A 126 0.12 27.35 -16.87
CA TYR A 126 -1.25 26.92 -16.64
C TYR A 126 -1.86 27.59 -15.41
N GLU A 127 -1.13 27.74 -14.30
CA GLU A 127 -1.58 28.49 -13.13
C GLU A 127 -1.88 29.95 -13.49
N ALA A 128 -1.01 30.61 -14.25
CA ALA A 128 -1.23 31.98 -14.71
C ALA A 128 -2.49 32.08 -15.60
N TRP A 129 -2.68 31.11 -16.50
CA TRP A 129 -3.88 31.03 -17.33
C TRP A 129 -5.14 30.78 -16.51
N TRP A 130 -5.12 29.81 -15.61
CA TRP A 130 -6.20 29.45 -14.70
C TRP A 130 -6.67 30.64 -13.87
N ASN A 131 -5.74 31.42 -13.33
CA ASN A 131 -6.05 32.63 -12.56
C ASN A 131 -6.55 33.79 -13.44
N SER A 132 -6.33 33.76 -14.76
CA SER A 132 -6.86 34.75 -15.72
C SER A 132 -8.28 34.43 -16.24
N LEU A 133 -8.80 33.23 -15.94
CA LEU A 133 -10.12 32.82 -16.39
C LEU A 133 -11.22 33.61 -15.67
N THR A 134 -12.29 33.90 -16.40
CA THR A 134 -13.47 34.58 -15.85
C THR A 134 -14.41 33.54 -15.24
N GLY A 135 -14.58 33.59 -13.92
CA GLY A 135 -15.47 32.70 -13.15
C GLY A 135 -16.67 33.41 -12.55
N GLY A 136 -17.62 32.60 -12.05
CA GLY A 136 -18.66 33.06 -11.13
C GLY A 136 -18.14 33.18 -9.69
N ARG A 137 -19.06 33.36 -8.73
CA ARG A 137 -18.72 33.38 -7.30
C ARG A 137 -18.24 31.99 -6.84
N PRO A 138 -17.09 31.87 -6.14
CA PRO A 138 -16.72 30.67 -5.40
C PRO A 138 -17.81 30.20 -4.43
N LEU A 139 -18.02 28.89 -4.33
CA LEU A 139 -18.95 28.32 -3.36
C LEU A 139 -18.36 28.40 -1.94
N THR A 140 -19.23 28.76 -0.98
CA THR A 140 -18.93 28.83 0.45
C THR A 140 -19.51 27.62 1.18
N GLU A 141 -19.07 27.35 2.41
CA GLU A 141 -19.66 26.30 3.24
C GLU A 141 -21.19 26.47 3.40
N LYS A 142 -21.65 27.70 3.54
CA LYS A 142 -23.07 28.03 3.64
C LYS A 142 -23.88 27.58 2.41
N ASP A 143 -23.28 27.66 1.22
CA ASP A 143 -23.92 27.20 -0.02
C ASP A 143 -24.10 25.67 -0.06
N MET A 144 -23.28 24.93 0.71
CA MET A 144 -23.40 23.47 0.86
C MET A 144 -24.50 23.07 1.85
N GLU A 145 -24.92 23.98 2.74
CA GLU A 145 -25.92 23.74 3.79
C GLU A 145 -27.32 24.29 3.44
N GLU A 146 -27.40 25.44 2.76
CA GLU A 146 -28.66 26.14 2.55
C GLU A 146 -29.64 25.42 1.61
N SER A 147 -30.83 25.09 2.12
CA SER A 147 -31.93 24.48 1.34
C SER A 147 -32.58 25.42 0.33
N ARG A 148 -32.39 26.74 0.46
CA ARG A 148 -33.01 27.76 -0.40
C ARG A 148 -32.27 27.97 -1.73
N THR A 149 -31.06 27.43 -1.88
CA THR A 149 -30.28 27.58 -3.10
C THR A 149 -29.84 26.23 -3.66
N THR A 150 -29.94 26.05 -4.97
CA THR A 150 -29.43 24.87 -5.68
C THR A 150 -28.03 25.09 -6.23
N ALA A 151 -27.32 26.13 -5.78
CA ALA A 151 -26.06 26.57 -6.39
C ALA A 151 -24.95 25.50 -6.33
N TYR A 152 -24.93 24.73 -5.25
CA TYR A 152 -24.00 23.63 -5.01
C TYR A 152 -24.37 22.37 -5.81
N GLU A 153 -25.55 21.79 -5.57
CA GLU A 153 -26.02 20.56 -6.25
C GLU A 153 -26.13 20.73 -7.77
N ALA A 154 -26.59 21.90 -8.23
CA ALA A 154 -26.75 22.18 -9.65
C ALA A 154 -25.43 22.62 -10.32
N PHE A 155 -24.32 22.71 -9.59
CA PHE A 155 -23.03 23.12 -10.18
C PHE A 155 -22.63 22.18 -11.32
N ALA A 156 -22.69 20.87 -11.07
CA ALA A 156 -22.32 19.85 -12.05
C ALA A 156 -23.41 19.57 -13.11
N LEU A 157 -24.66 20.01 -12.89
CA LEU A 157 -25.83 19.59 -13.67
C LEU A 157 -26.43 20.67 -14.58
N ARG A 158 -26.13 21.96 -14.38
CA ARG A 158 -26.66 23.02 -15.26
C ARG A 158 -26.10 22.92 -16.68
N LYS A 159 -26.87 23.35 -17.67
CA LYS A 159 -26.50 23.26 -19.09
C LYS A 159 -26.05 24.63 -19.64
N GLU A 160 -24.76 24.96 -19.52
CA GLU A 160 -24.16 26.18 -20.09
C GLU A 160 -22.79 25.88 -20.78
N HIS A 161 -22.82 25.33 -22.01
CA HIS A 161 -21.63 24.85 -22.73
C HIS A 161 -20.96 25.89 -23.66
N ASN A 162 -21.21 27.18 -23.49
CA ASN A 162 -20.77 28.21 -24.44
C ASN A 162 -19.46 28.92 -24.06
N TYR A 163 -18.71 28.41 -23.09
CA TYR A 163 -17.49 29.06 -22.58
C TYR A 163 -16.50 29.39 -23.72
N TRP A 164 -16.27 28.44 -24.62
CA TRP A 164 -15.28 28.55 -25.69
C TRP A 164 -15.70 29.43 -26.87
N SER A 165 -16.97 29.84 -26.97
CA SER A 165 -17.53 30.55 -28.14
C SER A 165 -16.71 31.78 -28.58
N LYS A 166 -16.15 32.53 -27.62
CA LYS A 166 -15.35 33.75 -27.86
C LYS A 166 -13.95 33.70 -27.23
N LYS A 167 -13.48 32.53 -26.82
CA LYS A 167 -12.19 32.36 -26.13
C LYS A 167 -11.16 31.75 -27.08
N ALA A 168 -9.91 32.17 -26.91
CA ALA A 168 -8.78 31.60 -27.63
C ALA A 168 -8.29 30.33 -26.92
N LEU A 169 -7.75 29.37 -27.67
CA LEU A 169 -7.03 28.24 -27.10
C LEU A 169 -5.68 28.71 -26.51
N PRO A 170 -5.22 28.09 -25.42
CA PRO A 170 -3.90 28.37 -24.86
C PRO A 170 -2.78 27.74 -25.72
N PRO A 171 -1.49 28.04 -25.44
CA PRO A 171 -0.36 27.28 -25.98
C PRO A 171 -0.46 25.76 -25.78
N LEU A 172 0.23 24.97 -26.59
CA LEU A 172 0.13 23.51 -26.59
C LEU A 172 0.55 22.88 -25.25
N ASP A 173 1.59 23.40 -24.61
CA ASP A 173 2.05 22.93 -23.30
C ASP A 173 1.03 23.20 -22.18
N VAL A 174 0.33 24.33 -22.25
CA VAL A 174 -0.74 24.67 -21.31
C VAL A 174 -2.00 23.85 -21.61
N LEU A 175 -2.26 23.53 -22.88
CA LEU A 175 -3.31 22.59 -23.29
C LEU A 175 -3.02 21.17 -22.80
N MET A 176 -1.76 20.75 -22.77
CA MET A 176 -1.30 19.48 -22.18
C MET A 176 -1.56 19.44 -20.67
N VAL A 177 -1.25 20.52 -19.94
CA VAL A 177 -1.55 20.61 -18.51
C VAL A 177 -3.08 20.58 -18.28
N PHE A 178 -3.85 21.26 -19.13
CA PHE A 178 -5.31 21.23 -19.05
C PHE A 178 -5.89 19.84 -19.31
N HIS A 179 -5.36 19.13 -20.30
CA HIS A 179 -5.70 17.73 -20.60
C HIS A 179 -5.44 16.84 -19.37
N ALA A 180 -4.24 16.88 -18.77
CA ALA A 180 -3.92 16.10 -17.58
C ALA A 180 -4.82 16.44 -16.37
N HIS A 181 -5.21 17.71 -16.20
CA HIS A 181 -6.14 18.12 -15.15
C HIS A 181 -7.55 17.53 -15.38
N LEU A 182 -8.06 17.56 -16.62
CA LEU A 182 -9.37 17.00 -16.97
C LEU A 182 -9.45 15.48 -16.76
N LEU A 183 -8.35 14.75 -16.99
CA LEU A 183 -8.24 13.31 -16.74
C LEU A 183 -8.32 12.95 -15.24
N ASN A 184 -8.37 13.95 -14.35
CA ASN A 184 -8.57 13.79 -12.92
C ASN A 184 -9.94 14.37 -12.49
N PRO A 185 -11.04 13.68 -12.83
CA PRO A 185 -12.39 14.24 -12.90
C PRO A 185 -12.90 14.88 -11.61
N THR A 186 -12.67 14.26 -10.45
CA THR A 186 -13.12 14.79 -9.15
C THR A 186 -12.30 15.98 -8.68
N ASP A 187 -11.01 15.98 -8.97
CA ASP A 187 -10.09 17.03 -8.55
C ASP A 187 -10.34 18.29 -9.39
N PHE A 188 -10.51 18.11 -10.70
CA PHE A 188 -10.94 19.17 -11.60
C PHE A 188 -12.30 19.77 -11.21
N LEU A 189 -13.27 18.93 -10.82
CA LEU A 189 -14.57 19.40 -10.35
C LEU A 189 -14.43 20.25 -9.09
N GLU A 190 -13.65 19.76 -8.14
CA GLU A 190 -13.42 20.42 -6.86
C GLU A 190 -12.75 21.79 -7.05
N ASP A 191 -11.69 21.86 -7.86
CA ASP A 191 -11.01 23.11 -8.18
C ASP A 191 -11.91 24.09 -8.94
N CYS A 192 -12.75 23.60 -9.85
CA CYS A 192 -13.75 24.42 -10.51
C CYS A 192 -14.79 24.97 -9.52
N ILE A 193 -15.25 24.16 -8.56
CA ILE A 193 -16.18 24.60 -7.51
C ILE A 193 -15.54 25.71 -6.66
N ARG A 194 -14.30 25.49 -6.21
CA ARG A 194 -13.55 26.44 -5.35
C ARG A 194 -13.27 27.76 -6.05
N LYS A 195 -13.14 27.76 -7.38
CA LYS A 195 -12.92 28.98 -8.19
C LYS A 195 -14.20 29.57 -8.78
N GLY A 196 -15.34 28.87 -8.69
CA GLY A 196 -16.59 29.29 -9.32
C GLY A 196 -16.59 29.12 -10.85
N TYR A 197 -15.78 28.21 -11.39
CA TYR A 197 -15.57 27.98 -12.83
C TYR A 197 -16.59 27.03 -13.45
N ARG A 198 -17.89 27.27 -13.19
CA ARG A 198 -18.98 26.40 -13.63
C ARG A 198 -19.04 26.22 -15.16
N GLN A 199 -19.05 27.32 -15.92
CA GLN A 199 -19.12 27.25 -17.39
C GLN A 199 -17.90 26.57 -18.00
N PHE A 200 -16.73 26.76 -17.38
CA PHE A 200 -15.49 26.12 -17.81
C PHE A 200 -15.55 24.61 -17.57
N TRP A 201 -15.95 24.18 -16.37
CA TRP A 201 -16.25 22.79 -16.06
C TRP A 201 -17.18 22.16 -17.10
N GLN A 202 -18.30 22.81 -17.41
CA GLN A 202 -19.31 22.25 -18.30
C GLN A 202 -18.91 22.17 -19.77
N SER A 203 -17.92 22.96 -20.19
CA SER A 203 -17.53 23.04 -21.60
C SER A 203 -16.40 22.08 -21.97
N GLY A 204 -15.64 21.57 -20.99
CA GLY A 204 -14.57 20.59 -21.23
C GLY A 204 -13.53 21.04 -22.24
N LEU A 205 -12.91 20.07 -22.90
CA LEU A 205 -12.00 20.29 -24.02
C LEU A 205 -12.81 20.60 -25.30
N PRO A 206 -12.56 21.71 -26.02
CA PRO A 206 -13.33 22.08 -27.20
C PRO A 206 -12.83 21.33 -28.46
N TRP A 207 -13.20 20.05 -28.59
CA TRP A 207 -12.67 19.15 -29.62
C TRP A 207 -12.71 19.70 -31.05
N THR A 208 -13.79 20.34 -31.48
CA THR A 208 -13.87 20.95 -32.82
C THR A 208 -12.76 21.98 -33.05
N ARG A 209 -12.41 22.77 -32.03
CA ARG A 209 -11.35 23.79 -32.12
C ARG A 209 -9.98 23.15 -32.04
N VAL A 210 -9.78 22.24 -31.09
CA VAL A 210 -8.50 21.54 -30.91
C VAL A 210 -8.11 20.78 -32.18
N ASN A 211 -9.05 20.02 -32.76
CA ASN A 211 -8.81 19.28 -34.00
C ASN A 211 -8.46 20.21 -35.17
N ALA A 212 -9.11 21.37 -35.27
CA ALA A 212 -8.89 22.34 -36.34
C ALA A 212 -7.54 23.09 -36.24
N THR A 213 -6.96 23.17 -35.04
CA THR A 213 -5.66 23.83 -34.81
C THR A 213 -4.46 22.91 -34.94
N ILE A 214 -4.68 21.60 -35.01
CA ILE A 214 -3.61 20.62 -35.22
C ILE A 214 -3.66 20.20 -36.69
N ASP A 215 -2.58 20.38 -37.42
CA ASP A 215 -2.52 20.00 -38.83
C ASP A 215 -2.26 18.48 -39.01
N GLN A 216 -1.97 18.07 -40.24
CA GLN A 216 -1.72 16.67 -40.60
C GLN A 216 -0.34 16.17 -40.18
N SER A 217 0.58 17.09 -39.89
CA SER A 217 1.91 16.82 -39.36
C SER A 217 1.96 17.03 -37.85
N PHE A 218 0.79 17.07 -37.19
CA PHE A 218 0.62 17.27 -35.76
C PHE A 218 1.13 18.63 -35.24
N ASN A 219 1.38 19.60 -36.11
CA ASN A 219 1.77 20.94 -35.68
C ASN A 219 0.56 21.68 -35.11
N TYR A 220 0.73 22.25 -33.93
CA TYR A 220 -0.27 23.09 -33.29
C TYR A 220 -0.11 24.56 -33.74
N THR A 221 -1.10 25.07 -34.48
CA THR A 221 -1.09 26.45 -34.98
C THR A 221 -2.36 27.20 -34.59
N VAL A 222 -2.19 28.45 -34.17
CA VAL A 222 -3.29 29.37 -33.84
C VAL A 222 -3.04 30.73 -34.47
N PRO A 223 -4.09 31.54 -34.72
CA PRO A 223 -3.93 32.91 -35.20
C PRO A 223 -3.08 33.77 -34.26
N ASP A 224 -2.28 34.71 -34.78
CA ASP A 224 -1.42 35.58 -33.95
C ASP A 224 -2.21 36.45 -32.95
N SER A 225 -3.47 36.76 -33.27
CA SER A 225 -4.37 37.44 -32.34
C SER A 225 -4.64 36.65 -31.05
N HIS A 226 -4.59 35.30 -31.12
CA HIS A 226 -4.68 34.44 -29.95
C HIS A 226 -3.40 34.51 -29.12
N LYS A 227 -2.23 34.50 -29.79
CA LYS A 227 -0.92 34.62 -29.13
C LYS A 227 -0.79 35.95 -28.39
N ALA A 228 -1.12 37.06 -29.04
CA ALA A 228 -1.11 38.38 -28.41
C ALA A 228 -2.07 38.47 -27.22
N ARG A 229 -3.25 37.85 -27.32
CA ARG A 229 -4.24 37.81 -26.23
C ARG A 229 -3.76 36.96 -25.04
N TRP A 230 -3.03 35.88 -25.30
CA TRP A 230 -2.39 35.08 -24.25
C TRP A 230 -1.42 35.94 -23.44
N VAL A 231 -0.45 36.57 -24.11
CA VAL A 231 0.58 37.41 -23.47
C VAL A 231 -0.07 38.52 -22.64
N ALA A 232 -1.06 39.21 -23.20
CA ALA A 232 -1.76 40.30 -22.52
C ALA A 232 -2.53 39.85 -21.26
N LYS A 233 -2.97 38.58 -21.19
CA LYS A 233 -3.77 38.06 -20.07
C LYS A 233 -2.95 37.40 -18.98
N THR A 234 -1.92 36.65 -19.36
CA THR A 234 -1.17 35.82 -18.42
C THR A 234 0.15 36.46 -18.01
N GLY A 235 0.63 37.44 -18.78
CA GLY A 235 1.97 38.01 -18.62
C GLY A 235 3.09 37.03 -18.99
N ARG A 236 2.75 35.93 -19.68
CA ARG A 236 3.70 34.89 -20.14
C ARG A 236 3.87 34.98 -21.64
N GLN A 237 5.06 34.68 -22.15
CA GLN A 237 5.32 34.57 -23.57
C GLN A 237 4.47 33.45 -24.18
N TRP A 238 4.29 33.46 -25.51
CA TRP A 238 3.52 32.42 -26.20
C TRP A 238 4.24 31.07 -26.19
N ASP A 239 5.54 31.08 -26.40
CA ASP A 239 6.36 29.88 -26.34
C ASP A 239 6.95 29.73 -24.93
N ASN A 240 6.96 28.50 -24.42
CA ASN A 240 7.43 28.20 -23.06
C ASN A 240 8.88 28.64 -22.90
N VAL A 241 9.73 28.33 -23.89
CA VAL A 241 11.17 28.60 -23.86
C VAL A 241 11.51 30.08 -23.75
N ASP A 242 10.63 30.96 -24.20
CA ASP A 242 10.81 32.42 -24.18
C ASP A 242 10.45 33.07 -22.84
N ASP A 243 9.79 32.34 -21.93
CA ASP A 243 9.51 32.86 -20.58
C ASP A 243 10.82 33.09 -19.79
N SER A 244 10.74 33.92 -18.74
CA SER A 244 11.86 34.18 -17.84
C SER A 244 12.53 32.88 -17.31
N LEU A 245 13.86 32.88 -17.24
CA LEU A 245 14.66 31.81 -16.62
C LEU A 245 14.65 31.84 -15.09
N VAL A 246 14.00 32.85 -14.49
CA VAL A 246 13.71 32.93 -13.06
C VAL A 246 12.21 32.94 -12.79
N LYS A 247 11.79 32.23 -11.74
CA LYS A 247 10.44 32.25 -11.16
C LYS A 247 10.38 33.31 -10.07
N SER A 248 9.44 34.24 -10.23
CA SER A 248 9.06 35.19 -9.17
C SER A 248 8.05 34.57 -8.21
N LEU A 249 8.33 34.60 -6.91
CA LEU A 249 7.37 34.28 -5.84
C LEU A 249 7.56 35.21 -4.64
N SER A 250 6.53 35.32 -3.79
CA SER A 250 6.65 36.02 -2.52
C SER A 250 7.07 35.03 -1.43
N CYS A 251 8.05 35.40 -0.60
CA CYS A 251 8.43 34.63 0.57
C CYS A 251 7.19 34.37 1.46
N PRO A 252 6.86 33.11 1.79
CA PRO A 252 5.69 32.79 2.62
C PRO A 252 5.72 33.42 4.02
N VAL A 253 6.92 33.73 4.53
CA VAL A 253 7.13 34.27 5.88
C VAL A 253 7.16 35.79 5.88
N CYS A 254 8.08 36.41 5.12
CA CYS A 254 8.31 37.85 5.18
C CYS A 254 7.76 38.64 3.97
N THR A 255 7.05 37.96 3.06
CA THR A 255 6.39 38.49 1.84
C THR A 255 7.28 39.15 0.80
N THR A 256 8.60 39.17 1.03
CA THR A 256 9.58 39.74 0.09
C THR A 256 9.56 38.97 -1.23
N LYS A 257 9.60 39.71 -2.35
CA LYS A 257 9.69 39.12 -3.69
C LYS A 257 11.04 38.42 -3.85
N LEU A 258 11.00 37.16 -4.25
CA LEU A 258 12.15 36.30 -4.53
C LEU A 258 12.18 36.00 -6.03
N GLU A 259 13.39 35.96 -6.60
CA GLU A 259 13.63 35.54 -7.97
C GLU A 259 14.49 34.27 -7.90
N ILE A 260 13.83 33.12 -8.05
CA ILE A 260 14.46 31.80 -7.93
C ILE A 260 14.72 31.28 -9.35
N PRO A 261 15.93 30.84 -9.71
CA PRO A 261 16.18 30.23 -11.02
C PRO A 261 15.31 28.99 -11.23
N TRP A 262 14.86 28.75 -12.46
CA TRP A 262 14.12 27.53 -12.78
C TRP A 262 14.96 26.27 -12.56
N THR A 263 16.25 26.33 -12.86
CA THR A 263 17.19 25.24 -12.59
C THR A 263 18.56 25.77 -12.19
N THR A 264 19.27 25.02 -11.35
CA THR A 264 20.70 25.23 -11.09
C THR A 264 21.60 24.28 -11.91
N CYS A 265 21.02 23.40 -12.72
CA CYS A 265 21.75 22.43 -13.51
C CYS A 265 22.33 23.00 -14.82
N GLY A 266 21.97 24.23 -15.18
CA GLY A 266 22.39 24.87 -16.44
C GLY A 266 23.88 25.24 -16.43
N LEU A 267 24.55 25.01 -17.55
CA LEU A 267 25.96 25.32 -17.81
C LEU A 267 26.14 25.88 -19.24
N GLU A 268 27.27 26.55 -19.45
CA GLU A 268 27.78 26.79 -20.82
C GLU A 268 28.11 25.45 -21.49
N GLU A 269 28.10 25.40 -22.83
CA GLU A 269 28.35 24.17 -23.60
C GLU A 269 29.71 23.53 -23.28
N ASN A 270 30.73 24.37 -23.06
CA ASN A 270 32.10 23.98 -22.74
C ASN A 270 32.54 24.70 -21.45
N PRO A 271 32.08 24.25 -20.26
CA PRO A 271 32.36 24.94 -19.01
C PRO A 271 33.85 24.88 -18.69
N LYS A 272 34.44 26.02 -18.29
CA LYS A 272 35.85 26.10 -17.88
C LYS A 272 36.12 25.52 -16.49
N THR A 273 35.07 25.23 -15.72
CA THR A 273 35.13 24.72 -14.35
C THR A 273 35.11 23.19 -14.33
N LEU A 274 35.90 22.59 -13.43
CA LEU A 274 35.90 21.15 -13.19
C LEU A 274 34.63 20.67 -12.47
N GLU A 275 34.06 21.49 -11.58
CA GLU A 275 32.81 21.16 -10.89
C GLU A 275 31.59 21.34 -11.80
N ARG A 276 30.72 20.32 -11.84
CA ARG A 276 29.47 20.31 -12.61
C ARG A 276 28.27 20.08 -11.67
N PRO A 277 27.17 20.84 -11.79
CA PRO A 277 26.05 20.83 -10.84
C PRO A 277 25.10 19.61 -10.93
N GLY A 278 25.48 18.51 -11.58
CA GLY A 278 24.63 17.32 -11.74
C GLY A 278 23.33 17.61 -12.52
N LEU A 279 22.38 16.67 -12.47
CA LEU A 279 21.06 16.80 -13.12
C LEU A 279 19.90 17.02 -12.15
N ILE A 280 20.07 16.80 -10.85
CA ILE A 280 18.98 16.94 -9.86
C ILE A 280 18.64 18.41 -9.57
N GLY A 281 19.65 19.24 -9.29
CA GLY A 281 19.53 20.69 -9.10
C GLY A 281 18.70 21.14 -7.89
N SER A 282 18.70 22.45 -7.61
CA SER A 282 17.98 23.07 -6.49
C SER A 282 17.15 24.31 -6.83
N GLY A 283 16.96 24.59 -8.12
CA GLY A 283 16.06 25.64 -8.61
C GLY A 283 14.57 25.32 -8.38
N TYR A 284 13.70 26.26 -8.76
CA TYR A 284 12.25 26.12 -8.57
C TYR A 284 11.68 24.93 -9.33
N GLY A 285 12.16 24.66 -10.55
CA GLY A 285 11.78 23.55 -11.41
C GLY A 285 12.52 22.23 -11.10
N ASP A 286 13.49 22.26 -10.20
CA ASP A 286 14.33 21.13 -9.85
C ASP A 286 13.71 20.28 -8.71
N GLY A 287 14.27 19.08 -8.50
CA GLY A 287 13.74 18.19 -7.50
C GLY A 287 14.12 18.50 -6.06
N LYS A 288 15.25 19.18 -5.82
CA LYS A 288 15.70 19.58 -4.47
C LYS A 288 15.65 21.09 -4.27
N LEU A 289 14.47 21.71 -4.44
CA LEU A 289 14.30 23.15 -4.25
C LEU A 289 14.85 23.61 -2.90
N GLU A 290 15.93 24.38 -2.96
CA GLU A 290 16.60 24.96 -1.79
C GLU A 290 17.01 26.40 -2.11
N PHE A 291 16.27 27.36 -1.56
CA PHE A 291 16.55 28.78 -1.79
C PHE A 291 16.41 29.58 -0.51
N ARG A 292 17.42 30.35 -0.11
CA ARG A 292 17.32 31.17 1.12
C ARG A 292 16.77 32.56 0.82
N CYS A 293 15.76 32.96 1.60
CA CYS A 293 15.20 34.31 1.49
C CYS A 293 16.24 35.36 1.87
N SER A 294 16.47 36.34 0.99
CA SER A 294 17.44 37.43 1.22
C SER A 294 17.10 38.37 2.39
N LYS A 295 15.83 38.41 2.84
CA LYS A 295 15.39 39.29 3.94
C LYS A 295 15.30 38.57 5.29
N CYS A 296 14.64 37.42 5.36
CA CYS A 296 14.41 36.71 6.62
C CYS A 296 15.25 35.43 6.79
N ALA A 297 16.15 35.14 5.84
CA ALA A 297 17.03 33.96 5.82
C ALA A 297 16.33 32.58 5.79
N THR A 298 14.98 32.54 5.87
CA THR A 298 14.20 31.31 5.82
C THR A 298 14.50 30.51 4.56
N LEU A 299 14.80 29.22 4.74
CA LEU A 299 14.92 28.26 3.67
C LEU A 299 13.56 28.04 2.99
N ILE A 300 13.50 28.35 1.70
CA ILE A 300 12.36 28.08 0.83
C ILE A 300 12.61 26.73 0.17
N ASN A 301 11.78 25.76 0.55
CA ASN A 301 11.73 24.41 -0.01
C ASN A 301 10.27 24.00 -0.26
N LYS A 302 10.07 22.82 -0.85
CA LYS A 302 8.74 22.33 -1.24
C LYS A 302 7.84 22.11 -0.03
N GLU A 303 8.41 21.61 1.07
CA GLU A 303 7.71 21.35 2.32
C GLU A 303 7.14 22.63 2.93
N LEU A 304 7.92 23.71 2.96
CA LEU A 304 7.45 25.02 3.42
C LEU A 304 6.38 25.57 2.47
N LEU A 305 6.52 25.41 1.15
CA LEU A 305 5.51 25.86 0.19
C LEU A 305 4.17 25.10 0.37
N SER A 306 4.20 23.80 0.69
CA SER A 306 3.00 23.02 1.04
C SER A 306 2.33 23.53 2.31
N VAL A 307 3.09 23.85 3.35
CA VAL A 307 2.55 24.47 4.58
C VAL A 307 1.99 25.86 4.29
N ALA A 308 2.66 26.65 3.44
CA ALA A 308 2.18 27.95 3.01
C ALA A 308 0.84 27.87 2.27
N LYS A 309 0.69 26.87 1.38
CA LYS A 309 -0.58 26.55 0.72
C LYS A 309 -1.67 26.24 1.76
N PHE A 310 -1.39 25.35 2.72
CA PHE A 310 -2.32 25.02 3.81
C PHE A 310 -2.76 26.24 4.63
N CYS A 311 -1.81 27.11 4.98
CA CYS A 311 -2.10 28.35 5.72
C CYS A 311 -2.96 29.32 4.90
N ASN A 312 -2.69 29.44 3.59
CA ASN A 312 -3.47 30.30 2.69
C ASN A 312 -4.90 29.80 2.47
N ASP A 313 -5.08 28.49 2.31
CA ASP A 313 -6.40 27.86 2.20
C ASP A 313 -7.17 28.00 3.53
N SER A 314 -6.50 27.78 4.68
CA SER A 314 -7.08 27.99 6.01
C SER A 314 -7.49 29.45 6.25
N LYS A 315 -6.68 30.42 5.81
CA LYS A 315 -7.03 31.84 5.87
C LYS A 315 -8.25 32.16 4.99
N SER A 316 -8.35 31.53 3.82
CA SER A 316 -9.51 31.69 2.94
C SER A 316 -10.77 31.09 3.55
N LEU A 317 -10.67 29.98 4.27
CA LEU A 317 -11.76 29.43 5.08
C LEU A 317 -12.20 30.41 6.17
N LEU A 318 -11.25 30.93 6.96
CA LEU A 318 -11.54 31.81 8.10
C LEU A 318 -12.13 33.16 7.69
N VAL A 319 -11.66 33.75 6.58
CA VAL A 319 -12.04 35.11 6.16
C VAL A 319 -13.14 35.12 5.11
N LYS A 320 -13.13 34.16 4.17
CA LYS A 320 -14.04 34.13 3.02
C LYS A 320 -15.05 32.99 3.08
N HIS A 321 -14.97 32.12 4.10
CA HIS A 321 -15.80 30.91 4.24
C HIS A 321 -15.69 29.95 3.04
N TYR A 322 -14.52 29.94 2.38
CA TYR A 322 -14.24 28.99 1.31
C TYR A 322 -13.82 27.65 1.92
N PRO A 323 -14.54 26.54 1.62
CA PRO A 323 -14.22 25.23 2.20
C PRO A 323 -12.78 24.82 1.91
N MET A 324 -12.16 24.07 2.85
CA MET A 324 -10.85 23.50 2.60
C MET A 324 -10.91 22.49 1.44
N PRO A 325 -9.87 22.42 0.60
CA PRO A 325 -9.65 21.27 -0.27
C PRO A 325 -9.88 19.93 0.45
N GLY A 326 -10.46 18.95 -0.24
CA GLY A 326 -10.86 17.64 0.27
C GLY A 326 -12.19 17.61 1.02
N THR A 327 -12.84 18.75 1.28
CA THR A 327 -14.06 18.81 2.13
C THR A 327 -15.36 19.09 1.38
N ILE A 328 -15.31 19.18 0.05
CA ILE A 328 -16.45 19.59 -0.78
C ILE A 328 -17.23 18.35 -1.23
N LEU A 329 -16.62 17.52 -2.08
CA LEU A 329 -17.30 16.37 -2.68
C LEU A 329 -17.54 15.27 -1.65
N LYS A 330 -18.71 14.63 -1.71
CA LYS A 330 -19.03 13.50 -0.82
C LYS A 330 -18.02 12.39 -1.02
N THR A 331 -17.44 11.92 0.09
CA THR A 331 -16.36 10.94 0.07
C THR A 331 -16.81 9.65 -0.61
N SER A 332 -18.04 9.20 -0.37
CA SER A 332 -18.56 7.91 -0.87
C SER A 332 -18.81 7.82 -2.37
N ASN A 333 -19.15 8.92 -3.03
CA ASN A 333 -19.57 8.88 -4.44
C ASN A 333 -19.01 10.02 -5.31
N GLY A 334 -18.22 10.94 -4.75
CA GLY A 334 -17.62 12.06 -5.49
C GLY A 334 -18.62 13.12 -5.97
N ILE A 335 -19.87 13.07 -5.52
CA ILE A 335 -20.95 13.95 -5.98
C ILE A 335 -21.07 15.17 -5.05
N PRO A 336 -21.30 16.39 -5.60
CA PRO A 336 -21.67 17.57 -4.82
C PRO A 336 -23.14 17.49 -4.36
N GLU A 337 -23.43 16.57 -3.44
CA GLU A 337 -24.76 16.38 -2.86
C GLU A 337 -24.93 17.25 -1.63
N ARG A 338 -26.08 17.93 -1.47
CA ARG A 338 -26.40 18.64 -0.22
C ARG A 338 -26.58 17.61 0.90
N TRP A 339 -26.08 17.94 2.07
CA TRP A 339 -26.41 17.15 3.24
C TRP A 339 -27.87 17.40 3.64
N THR A 340 -28.65 16.33 3.75
CA THR A 340 -30.01 16.37 4.28
C THR A 340 -29.97 16.04 5.77
N ARG A 341 -30.61 16.86 6.59
CA ARG A 341 -30.68 16.62 8.04
C ARG A 341 -31.52 15.38 8.34
N THR A 342 -30.87 14.25 8.56
CA THR A 342 -31.48 13.00 9.00
C THR A 342 -31.31 12.86 10.51
N ALA A 343 -32.38 12.61 11.27
CA ALA A 343 -32.23 12.32 12.70
C ALA A 343 -31.52 10.95 12.87
N PRO A 344 -30.48 10.83 13.72
CA PRO A 344 -30.00 11.79 14.74
C PRO A 344 -28.84 12.71 14.31
N GLN A 345 -28.31 12.56 13.09
CA GLN A 345 -27.17 13.33 12.59
C GLN A 345 -27.54 14.81 12.35
N ARG A 346 -26.85 15.74 13.01
CA ARG A 346 -27.14 17.19 12.91
C ARG A 346 -26.18 17.98 12.03
N TRP A 347 -25.12 17.34 11.51
CA TRP A 347 -24.11 18.00 10.68
C TRP A 347 -23.52 17.07 9.62
N ASP A 348 -22.93 17.69 8.62
CA ASP A 348 -22.17 17.03 7.58
C ASP A 348 -20.77 16.63 8.08
N HIS A 349 -20.40 15.35 7.95
CA HIS A 349 -19.05 14.89 8.32
C HIS A 349 -17.96 15.49 7.43
N ARG A 350 -18.29 15.90 6.20
CA ARG A 350 -17.34 16.48 5.24
C ARG A 350 -16.74 17.78 5.75
N THR A 351 -17.51 18.57 6.50
CA THR A 351 -17.08 19.87 7.03
C THR A 351 -16.41 19.77 8.41
N PHE A 352 -16.18 18.56 8.94
CA PHE A 352 -15.44 18.38 10.19
C PHE A 352 -14.05 19.03 10.17
N PRO A 353 -13.22 18.86 9.11
CA PRO A 353 -11.90 19.50 9.05
C PRO A 353 -12.00 21.04 9.04
N ASN A 354 -13.04 21.60 8.42
CA ASN A 354 -13.26 23.05 8.39
C ASN A 354 -13.54 23.59 9.80
N ARG A 355 -14.45 22.95 10.55
CA ARG A 355 -14.76 23.31 11.94
C ARG A 355 -13.55 23.16 12.86
N MET A 356 -12.79 22.09 12.69
CA MET A 356 -11.53 21.88 13.41
C MET A 356 -10.58 23.08 13.25
N ILE A 357 -10.43 23.58 12.02
CA ILE A 357 -9.59 24.74 11.73
C ILE A 357 -10.19 26.03 12.30
N GLN A 358 -11.49 26.24 12.11
CA GLN A 358 -12.19 27.46 12.55
C GLN A 358 -12.19 27.61 14.07
N LEU A 359 -12.45 26.53 14.81
CA LEU A 359 -12.71 26.56 16.24
C LEU A 359 -11.46 26.34 17.10
N ILE A 360 -10.54 25.50 16.64
CA ILE A 360 -9.40 25.04 17.47
C ILE A 360 -8.06 25.55 16.94
N LEU A 361 -7.81 25.38 15.64
CA LEU A 361 -6.45 25.57 15.09
C LEU A 361 -6.15 26.97 14.57
N SER A 362 -7.13 27.87 14.50
CA SER A 362 -7.00 29.19 13.86
C SER A 362 -5.77 29.99 14.30
N VAL A 363 -5.52 30.07 15.61
CA VAL A 363 -4.34 30.76 16.18
C VAL A 363 -3.04 30.02 15.87
N LYS A 364 -3.02 28.69 16.04
CA LYS A 364 -1.81 27.90 15.81
C LYS A 364 -1.38 27.89 14.35
N ILE A 365 -2.34 27.88 13.42
CA ILE A 365 -2.07 27.99 11.99
C ILE A 365 -1.48 29.35 11.65
N HIS A 366 -1.98 30.42 12.27
CA HIS A 366 -1.39 31.75 12.11
C HIS A 366 0.07 31.81 12.56
N ASP A 367 0.43 31.07 13.61
CA ASP A 367 1.79 31.07 14.17
C ASP A 367 2.79 30.19 13.38
N LEU A 368 2.31 29.22 12.59
CA LEU A 368 3.17 28.30 11.82
C LEU A 368 4.24 29.01 10.99
N LEU A 369 3.84 30.02 10.21
CA LEU A 369 4.76 30.76 9.35
C LEU A 369 5.44 31.91 10.08
N ASN A 370 4.77 32.53 11.06
CA ASN A 370 5.29 33.69 11.78
C ASN A 370 6.41 33.34 12.76
N GLN A 371 6.40 32.12 13.30
CA GLN A 371 7.40 31.62 14.25
C GLN A 371 8.30 30.54 13.63
N ALA A 372 8.32 30.45 12.29
CA ALA A 372 9.11 29.45 11.58
C ALA A 372 10.61 29.64 11.87
N ASN A 373 11.28 28.56 12.28
CA ASN A 373 12.74 28.54 12.36
C ASN A 373 13.31 28.72 10.92
N PRO A 374 14.16 29.72 10.67
CA PRO A 374 14.71 29.96 9.33
C PRO A 374 15.47 28.77 8.73
N ASP A 375 16.12 27.94 9.54
CA ASP A 375 16.91 26.79 9.07
C ASP A 375 16.10 25.48 9.02
N GLN A 376 15.02 25.40 9.79
CA GLN A 376 14.14 24.22 9.84
C GLN A 376 12.68 24.68 9.76
N PRO A 377 12.22 25.09 8.56
CA PRO A 377 10.84 25.53 8.38
C PRO A 377 9.84 24.40 8.68
N PRO A 378 8.58 24.74 9.04
CA PRO A 378 7.55 23.75 9.28
C PRO A 378 7.25 22.93 8.03
N THR A 379 6.86 21.67 8.23
CA THR A 379 6.46 20.75 7.16
C THR A 379 5.00 20.29 7.36
N MET A 380 4.44 19.56 6.39
CA MET A 380 3.11 18.97 6.58
C MET A 380 3.07 17.94 7.72
N GLU A 381 4.21 17.36 8.12
CA GLU A 381 4.33 16.54 9.32
C GLU A 381 4.15 17.38 10.61
N THR A 382 4.63 18.63 10.62
CA THR A 382 4.34 19.59 11.69
C THR A 382 2.83 19.85 11.80
N VAL A 383 2.15 20.06 10.67
CA VAL A 383 0.69 20.25 10.62
C VAL A 383 -0.05 19.01 11.09
N ARG A 384 0.39 17.81 10.67
CA ARG A 384 -0.18 16.53 11.09
C ARG A 384 -0.10 16.32 12.60
N LYS A 385 1.08 16.57 13.19
CA LYS A 385 1.30 16.52 14.65
C LYS A 385 0.43 17.55 15.37
N MET A 386 0.32 18.77 14.85
CA MET A 386 -0.57 19.79 15.41
C MET A 386 -2.03 19.32 15.45
N ILE A 387 -2.56 18.78 14.34
CA ILE A 387 -3.93 18.25 14.32
C ILE A 387 -4.09 17.12 15.34
N GLN A 388 -3.12 16.21 15.42
CA GLN A 388 -3.13 15.10 16.36
C GLN A 388 -3.17 15.60 17.81
N ASP A 389 -2.21 16.43 18.20
CA ASP A 389 -2.00 16.82 19.60
C ASP A 389 -3.06 17.81 20.07
N GLU A 390 -3.53 18.70 19.19
CA GLU A 390 -4.44 19.79 19.55
C GLU A 390 -5.91 19.45 19.37
N VAL A 391 -6.23 18.47 18.51
CA VAL A 391 -7.62 18.13 18.20
C VAL A 391 -7.91 16.69 18.59
N LEU A 392 -7.16 15.73 18.02
CA LEU A 392 -7.51 14.32 18.12
C LEU A 392 -7.28 13.75 19.54
N MET A 393 -6.27 14.26 20.25
CA MET A 393 -5.95 13.85 21.62
C MET A 393 -6.67 14.65 22.71
N LYS A 394 -7.26 15.81 22.39
CA LYS A 394 -7.83 16.73 23.39
C LYS A 394 -9.35 16.66 23.44
N GLN A 395 -9.87 16.06 24.50
CA GLN A 395 -11.31 15.94 24.75
C GLN A 395 -12.04 17.30 24.79
N SER A 396 -11.41 18.34 25.34
CA SER A 396 -11.97 19.70 25.32
C SER A 396 -12.17 20.24 23.91
N SER A 397 -11.23 19.96 23.00
CA SER A 397 -11.29 20.41 21.61
C SER A 397 -12.35 19.66 20.81
N LEU A 398 -12.42 18.33 21.01
CA LEU A 398 -13.49 17.51 20.42
C LEU A 398 -14.87 17.96 20.93
N ARG A 399 -14.99 18.27 22.21
CA ARG A 399 -16.22 18.80 22.81
C ARG A 399 -16.66 20.10 22.15
N THR A 400 -15.75 21.09 22.01
CA THR A 400 -16.06 22.34 21.31
C THR A 400 -16.53 22.11 19.87
N ILE A 401 -15.87 21.20 19.13
CA ILE A 401 -16.26 20.89 17.74
C ILE A 401 -17.65 20.24 17.68
N HIS A 402 -17.93 19.26 18.54
CA HIS A 402 -19.22 18.56 18.56
C HIS A 402 -20.37 19.46 19.07
N GLU A 403 -20.15 20.24 20.13
CA GLU A 403 -21.14 21.20 20.65
C GLU A 403 -21.50 22.28 19.62
N SER A 404 -20.52 22.79 18.87
CA SER A 404 -20.77 23.76 17.79
C SER A 404 -21.73 23.24 16.72
N SER A 405 -21.84 21.93 16.59
CA SER A 405 -22.72 21.27 15.63
C SER A 405 -24.10 20.90 16.20
N GLY A 406 -24.41 21.36 17.42
CA GLY A 406 -25.68 21.10 18.08
C GLY A 406 -25.86 19.63 18.50
N ALA A 407 -24.76 18.87 18.60
CA ALA A 407 -24.73 17.53 19.18
C ALA A 407 -25.14 17.60 20.66
N TYR A 408 -26.03 16.70 21.10
CA TYR A 408 -26.20 16.50 22.54
C TYR A 408 -25.02 15.67 23.03
N VAL A 409 -24.08 16.32 23.72
CA VAL A 409 -22.89 15.67 24.28
C VAL A 409 -23.25 15.11 25.66
N ALA A 410 -23.89 13.95 25.71
CA ALA A 410 -24.11 13.21 26.96
C ALA A 410 -22.89 12.37 27.37
N ARG A 411 -22.06 11.96 26.41
CA ARG A 411 -20.91 11.07 26.64
C ARG A 411 -19.75 11.79 27.32
N ARG A 412 -19.07 11.10 28.26
CA ARG A 412 -17.93 11.63 29.03
C ARG A 412 -16.70 11.87 28.12
N ARG A 413 -16.40 10.95 27.19
CA ARG A 413 -15.42 11.15 26.10
C ARG A 413 -16.05 11.14 24.71
N LEU A 414 -15.41 11.91 23.84
CA LEU A 414 -15.78 12.10 22.44
C LEU A 414 -14.69 11.53 21.55
N GLY A 415 -15.11 10.77 20.53
CA GLY A 415 -14.27 10.32 19.43
C GLY A 415 -14.53 11.10 18.15
N VAL A 416 -13.72 10.83 17.11
CA VAL A 416 -13.93 11.34 15.75
C VAL A 416 -14.56 10.22 14.91
N PRO A 417 -15.78 10.41 14.36
CA PRO A 417 -16.43 9.43 13.49
C PRO A 417 -15.52 8.96 12.33
N SER A 418 -15.64 7.70 11.88
CA SER A 418 -14.79 7.13 10.81
C SER A 418 -14.82 7.98 9.54
N ILE A 419 -16.02 8.41 9.13
CA ILE A 419 -16.22 9.30 7.98
C ILE A 419 -15.52 10.65 8.18
N SER A 420 -15.57 11.24 9.37
CA SER A 420 -14.85 12.48 9.68
C SER A 420 -13.33 12.29 9.62
N ARG A 421 -12.80 11.15 10.10
CA ARG A 421 -11.37 10.81 9.97
C ARG A 421 -10.96 10.68 8.50
N MET A 422 -11.81 10.08 7.67
CA MET A 422 -11.60 10.01 6.22
C MET A 422 -11.54 11.40 5.58
N CYS A 423 -12.42 12.32 6.00
CA CYS A 423 -12.43 13.69 5.50
C CYS A 423 -11.16 14.46 5.91
N ILE A 424 -10.61 14.23 7.11
CA ILE A 424 -9.31 14.79 7.51
C ILE A 424 -8.20 14.27 6.59
N ARG A 425 -8.13 12.96 6.35
CA ARG A 425 -7.14 12.36 5.45
C ARG A 425 -7.23 12.91 4.02
N LYS A 426 -8.45 13.02 3.49
CA LYS A 426 -8.72 13.59 2.17
C LYS A 426 -8.35 15.07 2.07
N MET A 427 -8.53 15.86 3.14
CA MET A 427 -8.04 17.24 3.19
C MET A 427 -6.50 17.27 3.17
N MET A 428 -5.85 16.45 4.01
CA MET A 428 -4.39 16.43 4.15
C MET A 428 -3.68 15.99 2.86
N SER A 429 -4.25 15.07 2.10
CA SER A 429 -3.69 14.63 0.81
C SER A 429 -3.55 15.76 -0.23
N ARG A 430 -4.31 16.87 -0.07
CA ARG A 430 -4.23 18.05 -0.96
C ARG A 430 -2.99 18.92 -0.73
N TYR A 431 -2.18 18.61 0.29
CA TYR A 431 -1.00 19.38 0.67
C TYR A 431 0.26 18.53 0.76
N TRP A 432 0.11 17.22 0.99
CA TRP A 432 1.23 16.29 0.98
C TRP A 432 1.83 16.25 -0.41
N GLU A 433 3.12 16.58 -0.52
CA GLU A 433 3.88 16.58 -1.79
C GLU A 433 3.27 17.46 -2.91
N ASN A 434 2.32 18.32 -2.58
CA ASN A 434 1.65 19.22 -3.51
C ASN A 434 1.54 20.63 -2.90
N PHE A 435 2.35 21.53 -3.44
CA PHE A 435 2.34 22.96 -3.11
C PHE A 435 1.73 23.83 -4.23
N SER A 436 1.28 23.21 -5.32
CA SER A 436 0.54 23.91 -6.38
C SER A 436 -0.84 24.33 -5.88
N PRO A 437 -1.51 25.33 -6.48
CA PRO A 437 -2.85 25.74 -6.03
C PRO A 437 -3.96 24.72 -6.34
N PHE A 438 -3.64 23.65 -7.06
CA PHE A 438 -4.58 22.63 -7.53
C PHE A 438 -4.71 21.47 -6.53
N ALA A 439 -5.83 20.76 -6.59
CA ALA A 439 -6.07 19.57 -5.77
C ALA A 439 -5.12 18.40 -6.09
N LEU A 440 -4.50 18.43 -7.27
CA LEU A 440 -3.63 17.41 -7.84
C LEU A 440 -2.22 17.97 -8.12
N ASP A 441 -1.19 17.13 -7.98
CA ASP A 441 0.13 17.41 -8.56
C ASP A 441 0.10 17.23 -10.08
N LEU A 442 -0.08 18.35 -10.79
CA LEU A 442 -0.16 18.37 -12.25
C LEU A 442 1.15 17.99 -12.94
N CYS A 443 2.31 18.23 -12.34
CA CYS A 443 3.59 17.81 -12.95
C CYS A 443 3.68 16.29 -12.96
N GLY A 444 3.44 15.66 -11.82
CA GLY A 444 3.40 14.20 -11.72
C GLY A 444 2.35 13.58 -12.64
N ALA A 445 1.17 14.18 -12.73
CA ALA A 445 0.10 13.73 -13.62
C ALA A 445 0.53 13.76 -15.10
N ILE A 446 1.14 14.87 -15.57
CA ILE A 446 1.63 14.98 -16.96
C ILE A 446 2.71 13.93 -17.26
N MET A 447 3.65 13.72 -16.34
CA MET A 447 4.70 12.72 -16.52
C MET A 447 4.12 11.31 -16.68
N ARG A 448 3.12 10.94 -15.86
CA ARG A 448 2.41 9.66 -15.98
C ARG A 448 1.62 9.56 -17.30
N GLN A 449 0.85 10.60 -17.66
CA GLN A 449 0.10 10.65 -18.92
C GLN A 449 1.01 10.64 -20.16
N GLY A 450 2.26 11.10 -20.05
CA GLY A 450 3.27 11.00 -21.10
C GLY A 450 3.58 9.55 -21.50
N ILE A 451 3.48 8.60 -20.57
CA ILE A 451 3.67 7.16 -20.85
C ILE A 451 2.51 6.62 -21.70
N PHE A 452 1.29 7.03 -21.37
CA PHE A 452 0.10 6.66 -22.13
C PHE A 452 0.18 7.23 -23.55
N SER A 453 0.54 8.52 -23.69
CA SER A 453 0.70 9.19 -24.98
C SER A 453 1.73 8.50 -25.88
N GLU A 454 2.90 8.15 -25.33
CA GLU A 454 3.96 7.43 -26.03
C GLU A 454 3.49 6.06 -26.53
N LYS A 455 2.73 5.32 -25.71
CA LYS A 455 2.14 4.04 -26.11
C LYS A 455 1.08 4.18 -27.20
N MET A 456 0.21 5.19 -27.12
CA MET A 456 -0.79 5.45 -28.17
C MET A 456 -0.09 5.75 -29.51
N CYS A 457 0.98 6.55 -29.49
CA CYS A 457 1.73 6.90 -30.69
C CYS A 457 2.48 5.69 -31.27
N LYS A 458 3.10 4.86 -30.42
CA LYS A 458 3.83 3.67 -30.87
C LYS A 458 2.91 2.58 -31.43
N ILE A 459 1.74 2.36 -30.84
CA ILE A 459 0.77 1.39 -31.37
C ILE A 459 0.21 1.87 -32.71
N ASP A 460 0.12 3.19 -32.85
CA ASP A 460 -0.22 3.86 -34.09
C ASP A 460 -1.60 3.50 -34.66
N TRP A 461 -2.61 3.44 -33.77
CA TRP A 461 -4.00 3.24 -34.20
C TRP A 461 -4.52 4.33 -35.13
N LEU A 462 -3.89 5.51 -35.10
CA LEU A 462 -4.30 6.64 -35.92
C LEU A 462 -4.10 6.34 -37.41
N HIS A 463 -2.98 5.74 -37.80
CA HIS A 463 -2.69 5.42 -39.21
C HIS A 463 -3.27 4.05 -39.66
N SER A 464 -4.10 3.41 -38.83
CA SER A 464 -4.75 2.14 -39.20
C SER A 464 -5.76 2.32 -40.35
N PRO A 465 -5.77 1.45 -41.38
CA PRO A 465 -6.76 1.51 -42.45
C PRO A 465 -8.20 1.24 -41.98
N THR A 466 -8.37 0.74 -40.75
CA THR A 466 -9.66 0.47 -40.10
C THR A 466 -9.79 1.24 -38.79
N ALA A 467 -9.16 2.41 -38.68
CA ALA A 467 -9.10 3.19 -37.44
C ALA A 467 -10.50 3.49 -36.88
N ARG A 468 -11.46 3.86 -37.74
CA ARG A 468 -12.83 4.19 -37.32
C ARG A 468 -13.58 2.96 -36.78
N GLU A 469 -13.53 1.83 -37.48
CA GLU A 469 -14.11 0.57 -37.01
C GLU A 469 -13.44 0.10 -35.72
N THR A 470 -12.13 0.34 -35.60
CA THR A 470 -11.35 0.03 -34.40
C THR A 470 -11.80 0.88 -33.20
N MET A 471 -11.94 2.20 -33.37
CA MET A 471 -12.47 3.07 -32.32
C MET A 471 -13.93 2.71 -31.95
N ALA A 472 -14.75 2.26 -32.91
CA ALA A 472 -16.11 1.80 -32.62
C ALA A 472 -16.12 0.55 -31.71
N ARG A 473 -15.21 -0.41 -31.95
CA ARG A 473 -15.01 -1.56 -31.05
C ARG A 473 -14.53 -1.11 -29.67
N PHE A 474 -13.64 -0.12 -29.61
CA PHE A 474 -13.11 0.43 -28.36
C PHE A 474 -14.20 1.10 -27.53
N CYS A 475 -15.05 1.95 -28.14
CA CYS A 475 -16.21 2.53 -27.46
C CYS A 475 -17.17 1.46 -26.91
N THR A 476 -17.44 0.40 -27.69
CA THR A 476 -18.25 -0.74 -27.22
C THR A 476 -17.61 -1.44 -26.02
N LYS A 477 -16.29 -1.65 -26.07
CA LYS A 477 -15.52 -2.28 -24.99
C LYS A 477 -15.52 -1.42 -23.72
N TYR A 478 -15.42 -0.10 -23.89
CA TYR A 478 -15.52 0.89 -22.82
C TYR A 478 -16.90 0.87 -22.12
N GLU A 479 -18.00 0.81 -22.88
CA GLU A 479 -19.34 0.67 -22.28
C GLU A 479 -19.49 -0.62 -21.46
N ARG A 480 -18.97 -1.73 -21.98
CA ARG A 480 -18.93 -3.01 -21.25
C ARG A 480 -18.10 -2.89 -19.97
N PHE A 481 -16.94 -2.23 -20.02
CA PHE A 481 -16.10 -1.96 -18.86
C PHE A 481 -16.81 -1.09 -17.80
N MET A 482 -17.51 -0.05 -18.23
CA MET A 482 -18.35 0.78 -17.36
C MET A 482 -19.47 -0.03 -16.69
N SER A 483 -20.09 -0.97 -17.42
CA SER A 483 -21.07 -1.89 -16.83
C SER A 483 -20.45 -2.83 -15.77
N ILE A 484 -19.22 -3.31 -15.96
CA ILE A 484 -18.51 -4.12 -14.95
C ILE A 484 -18.27 -3.29 -13.69
N MET A 485 -17.76 -2.06 -13.84
CA MET A 485 -17.50 -1.15 -12.71
C MET A 485 -18.77 -0.76 -11.95
N ALA A 486 -19.90 -0.65 -12.64
CA ALA A 486 -21.19 -0.35 -12.04
C ALA A 486 -21.75 -1.53 -11.23
N LYS A 487 -21.63 -2.76 -11.76
CA LYS A 487 -22.09 -3.99 -11.06
C LYS A 487 -21.19 -4.37 -9.89
N ASN A 488 -19.92 -4.03 -9.97
CA ASN A 488 -18.90 -4.37 -8.99
C ASN A 488 -18.34 -3.09 -8.35
N ALA A 489 -19.21 -2.26 -7.77
CA ALA A 489 -18.82 -0.97 -7.17
C ALA A 489 -17.72 -1.09 -6.10
N SER A 490 -17.57 -2.30 -5.58
CA SER A 490 -16.74 -2.73 -4.48
C SER A 490 -15.32 -3.17 -4.89
N LYS A 491 -15.07 -3.36 -6.20
CA LYS A 491 -13.82 -3.86 -6.76
C LYS A 491 -13.13 -2.82 -7.62
N VAL A 492 -11.80 -2.86 -7.67
CA VAL A 492 -10.98 -2.05 -8.57
C VAL A 492 -10.94 -2.71 -9.95
N ALA A 493 -11.42 -2.03 -10.97
CA ALA A 493 -11.30 -2.47 -12.36
C ALA A 493 -10.13 -1.75 -13.06
N VAL A 494 -9.34 -2.48 -13.85
CA VAL A 494 -8.17 -1.91 -14.54
C VAL A 494 -8.38 -1.96 -16.05
N PRO A 495 -8.33 -0.82 -16.76
CA PRO A 495 -8.56 -0.77 -18.19
C PRO A 495 -7.37 -1.32 -18.98
N THR A 496 -7.63 -1.91 -20.15
CA THR A 496 -6.65 -2.06 -21.23
C THR A 496 -6.54 -0.75 -22.03
N LEU A 497 -5.45 -0.56 -22.78
CA LEU A 497 -5.18 0.65 -23.57
C LEU A 497 -6.34 1.03 -24.53
N ASP A 498 -7.02 0.02 -25.08
CA ASP A 498 -8.17 0.18 -25.98
C ASP A 498 -9.49 0.53 -25.26
N ILE A 499 -9.56 0.39 -23.94
CA ILE A 499 -10.65 0.91 -23.10
C ILE A 499 -10.28 2.30 -22.57
N ASP A 500 -9.02 2.46 -22.19
CA ASP A 500 -8.52 3.66 -21.53
C ASP A 500 -8.53 4.87 -22.47
N LEU A 501 -8.29 4.68 -23.78
CA LEU A 501 -8.43 5.74 -24.77
C LEU A 501 -9.86 6.34 -24.81
N PRO A 502 -10.95 5.58 -25.08
CA PRO A 502 -12.31 6.11 -24.96
C PRO A 502 -12.65 6.65 -23.56
N TRP A 503 -12.12 6.05 -22.50
CA TRP A 503 -12.36 6.53 -21.14
C TRP A 503 -11.77 7.92 -20.90
N HIS A 504 -10.51 8.13 -21.29
CA HIS A 504 -9.86 9.45 -21.24
C HIS A 504 -10.59 10.43 -22.14
N THR A 505 -10.96 10.03 -23.36
CA THR A 505 -11.77 10.87 -24.28
C THR A 505 -13.06 11.35 -23.61
N HIS A 506 -13.73 10.48 -22.86
CA HIS A 506 -14.94 10.85 -22.12
C HIS A 506 -14.64 11.84 -20.99
N GLN A 507 -13.57 11.63 -20.21
CA GLN A 507 -13.18 12.52 -19.10
C GLN A 507 -12.83 13.94 -19.56
N LEU A 508 -12.30 14.08 -20.78
CA LEU A 508 -12.06 15.38 -21.44
C LEU A 508 -13.36 16.14 -21.75
N THR A 509 -14.50 15.45 -21.64
CA THR A 509 -15.86 15.98 -21.70
C THR A 509 -16.56 15.81 -20.34
N PRO A 510 -16.08 16.49 -19.26
CA PRO A 510 -16.42 16.21 -17.87
C PRO A 510 -17.92 16.29 -17.55
N PHE A 511 -18.66 17.15 -18.25
CA PHE A 511 -20.13 17.20 -18.10
C PHE A 511 -20.81 15.91 -18.55
N SER A 512 -20.52 15.42 -19.76
CA SER A 512 -21.09 14.17 -20.27
C SER A 512 -20.65 13.00 -19.40
N TYR A 513 -19.36 12.97 -19.04
CA TYR A 513 -18.79 11.93 -18.18
C TYR A 513 -19.46 11.88 -16.80
N TYR A 514 -19.67 13.04 -16.18
CA TYR A 514 -20.38 13.13 -14.91
C TYR A 514 -21.82 12.61 -15.04
N GLN A 515 -22.56 13.02 -16.07
CA GLN A 515 -23.93 12.54 -16.29
C GLN A 515 -23.99 11.03 -16.56
N TYR A 516 -23.08 10.53 -17.41
CA TYR A 516 -23.01 9.12 -17.76
C TYR A 516 -22.70 8.25 -16.54
N THR A 517 -21.65 8.58 -15.79
CA THR A 517 -21.21 7.76 -14.64
C THR A 517 -22.17 7.82 -13.47
N THR A 518 -22.72 9.00 -13.16
CA THR A 518 -23.74 9.11 -12.09
C THR A 518 -25.05 8.40 -12.46
N ARG A 519 -25.42 8.36 -13.75
CA ARG A 519 -26.57 7.58 -14.24
C ARG A 519 -26.32 6.07 -14.19
N VAL A 520 -25.15 5.62 -14.64
CA VAL A 520 -24.84 4.19 -14.80
C VAL A 520 -24.42 3.53 -13.48
N ALA A 521 -23.70 4.25 -12.63
CA ALA A 521 -23.07 3.70 -11.43
C ALA A 521 -23.45 4.41 -10.12
N ALA A 522 -24.35 5.40 -10.15
CA ALA A 522 -24.74 6.22 -8.98
C ALA A 522 -23.58 6.94 -8.28
N ARG A 523 -22.41 7.03 -8.94
CA ARG A 523 -21.19 7.64 -8.45
C ARG A 523 -20.45 8.34 -9.56
N TYR A 524 -19.77 9.43 -9.23
CA TYR A 524 -18.84 10.06 -10.16
C TYR A 524 -17.55 9.26 -10.19
N ILE A 525 -17.43 8.36 -11.19
CA ILE A 525 -16.31 7.42 -11.26
C ILE A 525 -15.00 8.19 -11.47
N ARG A 526 -14.04 7.93 -10.60
CA ARG A 526 -12.70 8.50 -10.70
C ARG A 526 -11.82 7.67 -11.62
N HIS A 527 -10.86 8.37 -12.22
CA HIS A 527 -9.68 7.75 -12.83
C HIS A 527 -8.56 7.89 -11.82
N ASP A 528 -8.20 6.79 -11.17
CA ASP A 528 -7.11 6.78 -10.21
C ASP A 528 -5.80 6.61 -10.99
N ASP A 529 -5.05 7.69 -11.10
CA ASP A 529 -3.77 7.73 -11.81
C ASP A 529 -2.58 7.30 -10.94
N LYS A 530 -2.83 6.78 -9.72
CA LYS A 530 -1.83 6.28 -8.76
C LYS A 530 -2.27 5.00 -8.06
N ILE A 531 -2.11 3.87 -8.73
CA ILE A 531 -2.32 2.52 -8.22
C ILE A 531 -0.97 1.85 -7.94
N GLU A 532 -0.83 1.26 -6.75
CA GLU A 532 0.36 0.48 -6.42
C GLU A 532 0.50 -0.73 -7.36
N GLU A 533 1.72 -1.00 -7.85
CA GLU A 533 2.02 -2.05 -8.83
C GLU A 533 1.40 -3.43 -8.51
N GLY A 534 1.50 -3.87 -7.25
CA GLY A 534 0.91 -5.15 -6.80
C GLY A 534 -0.62 -5.16 -6.91
N GLN A 535 -1.27 -4.07 -6.49
CA GLN A 535 -2.72 -3.91 -6.56
C GLN A 535 -3.20 -3.84 -8.02
N LEU A 536 -2.43 -3.19 -8.90
CA LEU A 536 -2.73 -3.07 -10.34
C LEU A 536 -2.78 -4.45 -11.01
N SER A 537 -1.80 -5.31 -10.74
CA SER A 537 -1.71 -6.65 -11.32
C SER A 537 -2.86 -7.56 -10.86
N GLU A 538 -3.20 -7.55 -9.57
CA GLU A 538 -4.33 -8.32 -9.03
C GLU A 538 -5.69 -7.83 -9.55
N ALA A 539 -5.89 -6.51 -9.61
CA ALA A 539 -7.10 -5.91 -10.14
C ALA A 539 -7.25 -6.18 -11.66
N PHE A 540 -6.15 -6.21 -12.42
CA PHE A 540 -6.17 -6.61 -13.83
C PHE A 540 -6.52 -8.09 -14.02
N GLU A 541 -5.97 -8.99 -13.20
CA GLU A 541 -6.34 -10.41 -13.22
C GLU A 541 -7.86 -10.56 -12.99
N TRP A 542 -8.40 -9.92 -11.95
CA TRP A 542 -9.83 -9.93 -11.66
C TRP A 542 -10.67 -9.36 -12.82
N THR A 543 -10.30 -8.18 -13.33
CA THR A 543 -11.03 -7.51 -14.43
C THR A 543 -11.05 -8.38 -15.68
N SER A 544 -9.90 -8.99 -16.01
CA SER A 544 -9.76 -9.87 -17.16
C SER A 544 -10.65 -11.11 -17.05
N LYS A 545 -10.76 -11.68 -15.85
CA LYS A 545 -11.62 -12.83 -15.60
C LYS A 545 -13.11 -12.46 -15.71
N GLU A 546 -13.53 -11.40 -15.03
CA GLU A 546 -14.91 -10.92 -15.00
C GLU A 546 -15.43 -10.59 -16.41
N TYR A 547 -14.58 -9.94 -17.22
CA TYR A 547 -14.92 -9.62 -18.61
C TYR A 547 -15.12 -10.89 -19.46
N GLN A 548 -14.20 -11.86 -19.37
CA GLN A 548 -14.32 -13.12 -20.11
C GLN A 548 -15.56 -13.92 -19.69
N GLU A 549 -15.86 -13.94 -18.39
CA GLU A 549 -17.03 -14.65 -17.86
C GLU A 549 -18.34 -14.00 -18.29
N THR A 550 -18.38 -12.66 -18.33
CA THR A 550 -19.57 -11.88 -18.70
C THR A 550 -19.82 -11.86 -20.21
N TYR A 551 -18.79 -11.63 -21.02
CA TYR A 551 -18.94 -11.34 -22.45
C TYR A 551 -18.46 -12.46 -23.39
N GLY A 552 -17.74 -13.47 -22.88
CA GLY A 552 -17.26 -14.59 -23.70
C GLY A 552 -16.15 -14.23 -24.70
N GLU A 553 -15.50 -13.08 -24.51
CA GLU A 553 -14.40 -12.56 -25.32
C GLU A 553 -13.18 -12.32 -24.43
N VAL A 554 -11.97 -12.39 -25.00
CA VAL A 554 -10.74 -12.11 -24.25
C VAL A 554 -10.68 -10.62 -23.85
N TYR A 555 -10.25 -10.34 -22.62
CA TYR A 555 -10.18 -8.95 -22.15
C TYR A 555 -9.01 -8.18 -22.76
N SER A 556 -7.82 -8.79 -22.80
CA SER A 556 -6.62 -8.23 -23.41
C SER A 556 -6.26 -9.07 -24.63
N GLU A 557 -6.10 -8.44 -25.79
CA GLU A 557 -5.72 -9.13 -27.03
C GLU A 557 -4.18 -9.28 -27.16
N CYS A 558 -3.41 -8.47 -26.44
CA CYS A 558 -1.95 -8.58 -26.36
C CYS A 558 -1.47 -10.01 -26.05
N THR A 559 -0.50 -10.48 -26.83
CA THR A 559 0.10 -11.82 -26.72
C THR A 559 1.45 -11.84 -25.97
N CYS A 560 1.75 -10.77 -25.21
CA CYS A 560 2.93 -10.72 -24.36
C CYS A 560 2.90 -11.80 -23.27
N TRP A 561 4.08 -12.13 -22.72
CA TRP A 561 4.19 -13.17 -21.71
C TRP A 561 3.31 -12.94 -20.48
N TYR A 562 3.15 -11.68 -20.06
CA TYR A 562 2.36 -11.32 -18.88
C TYR A 562 0.85 -11.51 -19.13
N CYS A 563 0.33 -11.00 -20.26
CA CYS A 563 -1.08 -11.20 -20.64
C CYS A 563 -1.44 -12.68 -20.83
N GLU A 564 -0.56 -13.47 -21.43
CA GLU A 564 -0.74 -14.92 -21.56
C GLU A 564 -0.73 -15.63 -20.19
N SER A 565 0.10 -15.16 -19.26
CA SER A 565 0.16 -15.68 -17.88
C SER A 565 -1.12 -15.38 -17.11
N VAL A 566 -1.66 -14.17 -17.25
CA VAL A 566 -2.95 -13.77 -16.66
C VAL A 566 -4.10 -14.58 -17.27
N ARG A 567 -4.18 -14.70 -18.60
CA ARG A 567 -5.20 -15.56 -19.24
C ARG A 567 -5.10 -17.01 -18.77
N THR A 568 -3.89 -17.49 -18.51
CA THR A 568 -3.63 -18.85 -18.02
C THR A 568 -4.12 -19.06 -16.60
N SER A 569 -4.09 -18.04 -15.73
CA SER A 569 -4.55 -18.14 -14.34
C SER A 569 -6.07 -18.32 -14.23
N HIS A 570 -6.83 -17.86 -15.23
CA HIS A 570 -8.30 -18.00 -15.29
C HIS A 570 -8.79 -19.43 -15.52
N VAL A 571 -7.89 -20.37 -15.85
CA VAL A 571 -8.23 -21.76 -16.21
C VAL A 571 -8.15 -22.66 -14.99
N SER A 572 -9.30 -23.15 -14.52
CA SER A 572 -9.40 -24.08 -13.39
C SER A 572 -8.83 -25.46 -13.73
N SER A 573 -7.93 -25.96 -12.88
CA SER A 573 -7.36 -27.32 -12.94
C SER A 573 -8.45 -28.40 -12.86
N VAL A 574 -9.50 -28.16 -12.05
CA VAL A 574 -10.63 -29.08 -11.86
C VAL A 574 -11.60 -28.99 -13.04
N GLY A 575 -11.90 -27.79 -13.53
CA GLY A 575 -12.75 -27.57 -14.69
C GLY A 575 -12.18 -28.19 -15.99
N LYS A 576 -10.84 -28.25 -16.09
CA LYS A 576 -10.14 -28.90 -17.20
C LYS A 576 -10.32 -30.43 -17.22
N VAL A 577 -10.27 -31.07 -16.04
CA VAL A 577 -10.46 -32.53 -15.93
C VAL A 577 -11.89 -32.94 -16.31
N LEU A 578 -12.85 -32.02 -16.15
CA LEU A 578 -14.27 -32.26 -16.45
C LEU A 578 -14.72 -31.71 -17.83
N GLY A 579 -13.85 -31.05 -18.60
CA GLY A 579 -14.21 -30.44 -19.90
C GLY A 579 -15.12 -29.20 -19.80
N LEU A 580 -15.19 -28.57 -18.63
CA LEU A 580 -16.13 -27.50 -18.27
C LEU A 580 -15.50 -26.09 -18.19
N SER A 581 -14.22 -25.92 -18.55
CA SER A 581 -13.54 -24.63 -18.41
C SER A 581 -13.98 -23.61 -19.49
N LYS A 582 -14.93 -22.73 -19.15
CA LYS A 582 -15.42 -21.64 -20.03
C LYS A 582 -14.30 -20.70 -20.49
N ASN A 583 -13.43 -20.28 -19.56
CA ASN A 583 -12.32 -19.37 -19.84
C ASN A 583 -11.25 -20.00 -20.75
N GLU A 584 -11.04 -21.31 -20.67
CA GLU A 584 -10.14 -22.03 -21.58
C GLU A 584 -10.67 -21.99 -23.02
N LYS A 585 -11.97 -22.22 -23.22
CA LYS A 585 -12.60 -22.15 -24.55
C LYS A 585 -12.49 -20.75 -25.17
N VAL A 586 -12.69 -19.69 -24.38
CA VAL A 586 -12.56 -18.30 -24.85
C VAL A 586 -11.13 -18.03 -25.34
N ALA A 587 -10.12 -18.38 -24.54
CA ALA A 587 -8.72 -18.19 -24.93
C ALA A 587 -8.32 -19.06 -26.13
N GLU A 588 -8.79 -20.31 -26.20
CA GLU A 588 -8.52 -21.19 -27.35
C GLU A 588 -9.18 -20.66 -28.63
N ASN A 589 -10.42 -20.19 -28.57
CA ASN A 589 -11.12 -19.60 -29.71
C ASN A 589 -10.37 -18.36 -30.24
N PHE A 590 -9.86 -17.51 -29.35
CA PHE A 590 -9.04 -16.36 -29.73
C PHE A 590 -7.81 -16.76 -30.56
N HIS A 591 -7.07 -17.79 -30.13
CA HIS A 591 -5.93 -18.28 -30.91
C HIS A 591 -6.33 -19.04 -32.18
N GLN A 592 -7.38 -19.86 -32.14
CA GLN A 592 -7.84 -20.66 -33.29
C GLN A 592 -8.45 -19.81 -34.40
N SER A 593 -9.06 -18.68 -34.06
CA SER A 593 -9.62 -17.73 -35.03
C SER A 593 -8.57 -17.03 -35.89
N GLY A 594 -7.29 -17.08 -35.49
CA GLY A 594 -6.20 -16.32 -36.10
C GLY A 594 -6.06 -14.89 -35.58
N ALA A 595 -7.02 -14.37 -34.79
CA ALA A 595 -6.98 -12.99 -34.27
C ALA A 595 -5.71 -12.69 -33.46
N ALA A 596 -5.22 -13.65 -32.68
CA ALA A 596 -3.99 -13.51 -31.89
C ALA A 596 -2.74 -13.20 -32.75
N SER A 597 -2.69 -13.64 -34.00
CA SER A 597 -1.55 -13.40 -34.90
C SER A 597 -1.45 -11.94 -35.36
N LEU A 598 -2.55 -11.19 -35.26
CA LEU A 598 -2.63 -9.76 -35.58
C LEU A 598 -2.29 -8.87 -34.38
N CYS A 599 -2.03 -9.47 -33.21
CA CYS A 599 -1.82 -8.78 -31.95
C CYS A 599 -0.43 -9.08 -31.34
N PRO A 600 0.67 -8.64 -31.98
CA PRO A 600 2.02 -8.90 -31.49
C PRO A 600 2.28 -8.17 -30.15
N PRO A 601 3.11 -8.72 -29.27
CA PRO A 601 3.33 -8.18 -27.92
C PRO A 601 3.70 -6.69 -27.89
N ASP A 602 4.57 -6.27 -28.80
CA ASP A 602 5.19 -4.95 -28.91
C ASP A 602 4.33 -3.90 -29.61
N ASN A 603 3.23 -4.34 -30.24
CA ASN A 603 2.30 -3.48 -30.95
C ASN A 603 0.85 -3.97 -30.76
N SER A 604 0.34 -3.91 -29.54
CA SER A 604 -1.02 -4.35 -29.18
C SER A 604 -1.58 -3.67 -27.95
N ALA A 605 -2.92 -3.67 -27.83
CA ALA A 605 -3.62 -3.22 -26.64
C ALA A 605 -3.26 -4.09 -25.42
N HIS A 606 -2.35 -3.57 -24.60
CA HIS A 606 -1.95 -4.15 -23.32
C HIS A 606 -2.74 -3.50 -22.16
N ILE A 607 -2.49 -3.91 -20.92
CA ILE A 607 -2.98 -3.25 -19.69
C ILE A 607 -2.46 -1.80 -19.68
N SER A 608 -3.30 -0.86 -19.26
CA SER A 608 -2.87 0.52 -19.10
C SER A 608 -2.04 0.66 -17.82
N SER A 609 -0.81 1.16 -17.95
CA SER A 609 0.18 1.16 -16.86
C SER A 609 0.64 2.53 -16.41
N HIS A 610 0.09 3.61 -16.97
CA HIS A 610 0.39 4.97 -16.52
C HIS A 610 -0.11 5.24 -15.09
N ASN A 611 -0.97 4.38 -14.55
CA ASN A 611 -1.39 4.44 -13.15
C ASN A 611 -0.39 3.76 -12.19
N ALA A 612 0.62 3.04 -12.66
CA ALA A 612 1.52 2.28 -11.79
C ALA A 612 2.50 3.18 -11.02
N VAL A 613 2.52 3.07 -9.69
CA VAL A 613 3.45 3.80 -8.81
C VAL A 613 4.05 2.89 -7.71
N ARG A 614 5.26 3.23 -7.27
CA ARG A 614 5.93 2.62 -6.11
C ARG A 614 5.44 3.27 -4.82
N ALA A 615 5.36 2.51 -3.73
CA ALA A 615 5.29 3.16 -2.43
C ALA A 615 6.72 3.55 -1.99
N PRO A 616 6.91 4.61 -1.19
CA PRO A 616 8.24 5.10 -0.83
C PRO A 616 8.91 4.04 0.04
N GLY A 617 10.07 3.56 -0.39
CA GLY A 617 10.91 2.68 0.42
C GLY A 617 11.59 3.43 1.57
N ASP A 618 11.84 4.74 1.45
CA ASP A 618 12.84 5.41 2.29
C ASP A 618 12.47 6.77 2.95
N ILE A 619 11.29 7.38 2.74
CA ILE A 619 11.06 8.80 3.17
C ILE A 619 9.96 9.05 4.22
N LEU A 620 9.30 8.03 4.76
CA LEU A 620 8.51 8.19 5.98
C LEU A 620 8.88 7.11 6.96
N LEU A 621 8.97 7.48 8.24
CA LEU A 621 9.02 6.59 9.40
C LEU A 621 7.72 5.77 9.49
N ALA A 622 7.40 5.02 8.44
CA ALA A 622 6.44 3.94 8.41
C ALA A 622 7.22 2.70 8.79
N THR A 623 6.73 2.03 9.82
CA THR A 623 7.45 0.97 10.49
C THR A 623 7.70 -0.25 9.60
N SER A 624 8.85 -0.90 9.81
CA SER A 624 9.34 -2.09 9.08
C SER A 624 8.34 -3.24 8.85
N HIS A 625 7.18 -3.31 9.49
CA HIS A 625 6.18 -4.37 9.30
C HIS A 625 5.31 -4.19 8.04
N ALA A 626 4.84 -2.96 7.75
CA ALA A 626 4.05 -2.69 6.54
C ALA A 626 4.88 -2.93 5.28
N GLU A 627 6.17 -2.56 5.33
CA GLU A 627 7.13 -2.85 4.28
C GLU A 627 7.41 -4.37 4.14
N ARG A 628 7.47 -5.12 5.24
CA ARG A 628 7.68 -6.58 5.22
C ARG A 628 6.47 -7.36 4.74
N VAL A 629 5.24 -6.99 5.12
CA VAL A 629 3.99 -7.57 4.58
C VAL A 629 3.87 -7.25 3.10
N LYS A 630 4.12 -5.99 2.71
CA LYS A 630 4.14 -5.58 1.31
C LYS A 630 5.16 -6.37 0.50
N ASN A 631 6.40 -6.50 0.98
CA ASN A 631 7.44 -7.29 0.32
C ASN A 631 7.09 -8.78 0.25
N HIS A 632 6.48 -9.36 1.28
CA HIS A 632 6.02 -10.75 1.29
C HIS A 632 4.88 -10.99 0.27
N LEU A 633 3.88 -10.12 0.25
CA LEU A 633 2.79 -10.16 -0.73
C LEU A 633 3.33 -10.00 -2.16
N GLN A 634 4.28 -9.09 -2.38
CA GLN A 634 4.97 -8.93 -3.64
C GLN A 634 5.74 -10.20 -4.06
N GLN A 635 6.43 -10.87 -3.14
CA GLN A 635 7.12 -12.14 -3.41
C GLN A 635 6.16 -13.29 -3.73
N LEU A 636 5.03 -13.39 -3.02
CA LEU A 636 3.98 -14.37 -3.32
C LEU A 636 3.35 -14.12 -4.69
N HIS A 637 3.07 -12.86 -5.00
CA HIS A 637 2.57 -12.44 -6.30
C HIS A 637 3.56 -12.81 -7.41
N GLN A 638 4.85 -12.51 -7.23
CA GLN A 638 5.92 -12.85 -8.17
C GLN A 638 6.01 -14.37 -8.41
N ARG A 639 5.93 -15.17 -7.35
CA ARG A 639 5.95 -16.65 -7.45
C ARG A 639 4.74 -17.17 -8.21
N ARG A 640 3.54 -16.67 -7.92
CA ARG A 640 2.30 -17.04 -8.63
C ARG A 640 2.41 -16.72 -10.11
N LEU A 641 2.92 -15.54 -10.44
CA LEU A 641 3.10 -15.11 -11.83
C LEU A 641 4.13 -15.98 -12.56
N GLU A 642 5.24 -16.36 -11.90
CA GLU A 642 6.23 -17.29 -12.45
C GLU A 642 5.61 -18.65 -12.77
N GLU A 643 4.86 -19.22 -11.83
CA GLU A 643 4.15 -20.49 -12.04
C GLU A 643 3.14 -20.39 -13.19
N ASN A 644 2.43 -19.27 -13.30
CA ASN A 644 1.47 -19.04 -14.39
C ASN A 644 2.17 -18.91 -15.74
N TYR A 645 3.32 -18.24 -15.80
CA TYR A 645 4.13 -18.17 -17.01
C TYR A 645 4.63 -19.55 -17.46
N GLN A 646 5.13 -20.36 -16.54
CA GLN A 646 5.57 -21.73 -16.85
C GLN A 646 4.40 -22.59 -17.35
N LYS A 647 3.20 -22.44 -16.76
CA LYS A 647 1.98 -23.09 -17.26
C LYS A 647 1.62 -22.61 -18.65
N ALA A 648 1.74 -21.31 -18.93
CA ALA A 648 1.45 -20.72 -20.23
C ALA A 648 2.41 -21.23 -21.32
N CYS A 649 3.72 -21.30 -21.02
CA CYS A 649 4.73 -21.86 -21.93
C CYS A 649 4.43 -23.31 -22.30
N LYS A 650 4.22 -24.18 -21.29
CA LYS A 650 3.87 -25.59 -21.51
C LYS A 650 2.58 -25.76 -22.33
N ARG A 651 1.61 -24.84 -22.19
CA ARG A 651 0.36 -24.86 -22.95
C ARG A 651 0.57 -24.45 -24.40
N ALA A 652 1.34 -23.40 -24.65
CA ALA A 652 1.66 -22.94 -25.99
C ALA A 652 2.46 -24.01 -26.76
N GLU A 653 3.47 -24.61 -26.13
CA GLU A 653 4.29 -25.68 -26.73
C GLU A 653 3.43 -26.87 -27.18
N LYS A 654 2.51 -27.33 -26.32
CA LYS A 654 1.56 -28.42 -26.65
C LYS A 654 0.67 -28.13 -27.85
N LYS A 655 0.51 -26.85 -28.20
CA LYS A 655 -0.33 -26.38 -29.32
C LYS A 655 0.52 -25.83 -30.47
N GLY A 656 1.82 -26.11 -30.49
CA GLY A 656 2.73 -25.69 -31.56
C GLY A 656 3.04 -24.19 -31.59
N ARG A 657 2.90 -23.48 -30.47
CA ARG A 657 3.17 -22.05 -30.32
C ARG A 657 4.34 -21.81 -29.37
N LYS A 658 5.06 -20.70 -29.53
CA LYS A 658 6.13 -20.26 -28.63
C LYS A 658 5.74 -18.94 -27.98
N LEU A 659 5.83 -18.86 -26.65
CA LEU A 659 5.60 -17.60 -25.92
C LEU A 659 6.83 -16.68 -26.03
N PRO A 660 6.64 -15.35 -25.98
CA PRO A 660 7.74 -14.40 -25.86
C PRO A 660 8.55 -14.63 -24.56
N PRO A 661 9.88 -14.40 -24.58
CA PRO A 661 10.70 -14.40 -23.37
C PRO A 661 10.37 -13.18 -22.48
N LYS A 662 10.70 -13.28 -21.19
CA LYS A 662 10.48 -12.20 -20.20
C LYS A 662 11.36 -10.97 -20.42
N GLU A 663 12.51 -11.17 -21.06
CA GLU A 663 13.58 -10.18 -21.23
C GLU A 663 13.39 -9.27 -22.46
N GLN A 664 12.15 -9.02 -22.89
CA GLN A 664 11.89 -8.07 -23.99
C GLN A 664 11.90 -6.63 -23.46
N TYR A 665 12.70 -5.78 -24.10
CA TYR A 665 12.96 -4.39 -23.69
C TYR A 665 12.18 -3.37 -24.54
N TYR A 666 11.82 -2.25 -23.92
CA TYR A 666 11.26 -1.06 -24.58
C TYR A 666 12.31 0.05 -24.70
N ASP A 667 12.25 0.77 -25.82
CA ASP A 667 12.97 2.01 -26.19
C ASP A 667 12.44 3.30 -25.56
N HIS A 668 13.04 3.91 -24.51
CA HIS A 668 12.70 5.30 -24.14
C HIS A 668 13.90 6.23 -24.31
N TRP A 669 13.92 7.05 -25.38
CA TRP A 669 15.03 7.94 -25.74
C TRP A 669 16.42 7.28 -25.78
N GLY A 670 16.51 6.00 -26.13
CA GLY A 670 17.77 5.29 -25.99
C GLY A 670 18.01 4.73 -24.59
N TYR A 671 16.98 4.46 -23.80
CA TYR A 671 17.09 3.71 -22.55
C TYR A 671 16.23 2.45 -22.65
N SER A 672 16.88 1.29 -22.61
CA SER A 672 16.20 -0.01 -22.69
C SER A 672 15.70 -0.42 -21.30
N TYR A 673 14.40 -0.68 -21.15
CA TYR A 673 13.81 -1.16 -19.89
C TYR A 673 12.84 -2.32 -20.11
N TYR A 674 12.66 -3.18 -19.10
CA TYR A 674 11.79 -4.35 -19.21
C TYR A 674 10.34 -3.96 -19.46
N MET A 675 9.76 -4.50 -20.53
CA MET A 675 8.53 -4.01 -21.15
C MET A 675 7.26 -4.73 -20.66
N TYR A 676 7.41 -5.88 -20.00
CA TYR A 676 6.30 -6.73 -19.61
C TYR A 676 6.62 -7.42 -18.29
N GLY A 677 5.82 -7.21 -17.26
CA GLY A 677 5.97 -7.81 -15.94
C GLY A 677 5.07 -7.16 -14.91
N PRO A 678 4.97 -7.73 -13.69
CA PRO A 678 4.16 -7.13 -12.62
C PRO A 678 4.76 -5.80 -12.15
N TRP A 679 6.01 -5.54 -12.53
CA TRP A 679 6.77 -4.31 -12.28
C TRP A 679 6.64 -3.34 -13.45
N MET A 680 5.43 -2.85 -13.70
CA MET A 680 5.14 -1.96 -14.84
C MET A 680 5.58 -0.51 -14.63
N TYR A 681 6.34 -0.27 -13.56
CA TYR A 681 6.96 1.00 -13.27
C TYR A 681 7.92 1.41 -14.39
N PRO A 682 7.85 2.64 -14.91
CA PRO A 682 8.88 3.18 -15.78
C PRO A 682 10.19 3.31 -14.99
N VAL A 683 11.03 2.27 -15.06
CA VAL A 683 12.37 2.20 -14.42
C VAL A 683 13.29 3.36 -14.85
N TYR A 684 12.91 4.11 -15.89
CA TYR A 684 13.67 5.24 -16.40
C TYR A 684 13.36 6.59 -15.74
N PHE A 685 12.35 6.74 -14.87
CA PHE A 685 12.17 8.02 -14.16
C PHE A 685 13.24 8.20 -13.08
N THR A 686 13.99 9.30 -13.17
CA THR A 686 15.13 9.60 -12.28
C THR A 686 14.64 10.13 -10.93
N PRO A 687 14.91 9.42 -9.82
CA PRO A 687 14.52 9.88 -8.48
C PRO A 687 15.07 11.26 -8.15
N GLY A 688 14.23 12.09 -7.55
CA GLY A 688 14.55 13.45 -7.16
C GLY A 688 14.77 14.42 -8.32
N MET A 689 14.38 14.14 -9.57
CA MET A 689 14.62 15.06 -10.69
C MET A 689 13.51 16.12 -10.90
N TYR A 690 12.33 15.89 -10.33
CA TYR A 690 11.09 16.55 -10.76
C TYR A 690 10.63 17.69 -9.83
N TYR A 691 10.02 18.70 -10.44
CA TYR A 691 9.49 19.91 -9.79
C TYR A 691 8.66 19.70 -8.52
N ALA A 692 7.72 18.75 -8.53
CA ALA A 692 6.88 18.47 -7.38
C ALA A 692 7.49 17.33 -6.57
N TRP A 693 7.03 16.11 -6.83
CA TRP A 693 7.59 14.90 -6.27
C TRP A 693 7.88 13.89 -7.38
N ASP A 694 8.52 12.77 -7.03
CA ASP A 694 8.79 11.75 -8.02
C ASP A 694 7.46 11.19 -8.58
N PRO A 695 7.22 11.34 -9.90
CA PRO A 695 5.96 10.99 -10.54
C PRO A 695 5.62 9.50 -10.39
N GLY A 696 6.65 8.72 -10.09
CA GLY A 696 6.62 7.31 -9.93
C GLY A 696 6.43 6.80 -8.50
N TYR A 697 6.30 7.67 -7.51
CA TYR A 697 6.04 7.27 -6.14
C TYR A 697 4.65 7.75 -5.67
N SER A 698 4.04 6.94 -4.80
CA SER A 698 2.84 7.27 -4.04
C SER A 698 3.25 7.71 -2.64
N SER A 699 2.75 8.83 -2.14
CA SER A 699 3.06 9.30 -0.79
C SER A 699 2.54 8.34 0.28
N GLY A 700 3.40 7.80 1.15
CA GLY A 700 3.01 6.90 2.26
C GLY A 700 2.10 7.54 3.33
N ALA A 701 1.96 8.87 3.35
CA ALA A 701 1.00 9.58 4.22
C ALA A 701 -0.37 9.82 3.56
N GLY A 702 -0.48 9.55 2.26
CA GLY A 702 -1.72 9.44 1.53
C GLY A 702 -1.95 7.97 1.22
N GLY A 703 -2.29 7.18 2.22
CA GLY A 703 -2.91 5.89 1.94
C GLY A 703 -4.08 6.16 1.00
N GLY A 704 -3.92 5.79 -0.27
CA GLY A 704 -4.99 5.59 -1.24
C GLY A 704 -6.00 4.52 -0.81
N ALA A 705 -6.12 4.27 0.50
CA ALA A 705 -7.25 3.62 1.12
C ALA A 705 -8.47 4.55 1.25
N GLY A 706 -8.37 5.82 0.83
CA GLY A 706 -9.51 6.75 0.76
C GLY A 706 -10.27 6.74 -0.56
N ASP A 707 -9.70 6.20 -1.65
CA ASP A 707 -10.13 6.60 -2.99
C ASP A 707 -10.72 5.46 -3.87
N SER A 708 -12.03 5.24 -3.71
CA SER A 708 -13.01 4.43 -4.48
C SER A 708 -12.75 2.94 -4.73
N GLY A 709 -11.52 2.44 -4.55
CA GLY A 709 -11.18 1.02 -4.75
C GLY A 709 -11.28 0.14 -3.50
N THR A 710 -11.02 0.71 -2.33
CA THR A 710 -11.08 0.04 -1.02
C THR A 710 -12.44 0.13 -0.36
N TRP A 711 -13.41 0.84 -0.96
CA TRP A 711 -14.68 1.18 -0.33
C TRP A 711 -15.48 -0.05 0.09
N ALA A 712 -15.34 -1.18 -0.60
CA ALA A 712 -15.98 -2.43 -0.18
C ALA A 712 -15.35 -3.07 1.03
N GLN A 713 -14.02 -3.14 1.06
CA GLN A 713 -13.31 -3.85 2.10
C GLN A 713 -13.31 -3.04 3.40
N SER A 714 -13.31 -1.70 3.30
CA SER A 714 -13.47 -0.84 4.47
C SER A 714 -14.93 -0.75 4.92
N GLN A 715 -15.92 -0.71 4.01
CA GLN A 715 -17.33 -0.64 4.38
C GLN A 715 -17.89 -2.00 4.84
N GLU A 716 -17.50 -3.14 4.26
CA GLU A 716 -17.92 -4.47 4.76
C GLU A 716 -17.34 -4.77 6.14
N VAL A 717 -16.11 -4.32 6.41
CA VAL A 717 -15.49 -4.45 7.74
C VAL A 717 -16.08 -3.43 8.72
N GLU A 718 -16.29 -2.17 8.33
CA GLU A 718 -16.93 -1.16 9.20
C GLU A 718 -18.42 -1.44 9.44
N ASP A 719 -19.17 -1.96 8.46
CA ASP A 719 -20.58 -2.35 8.60
C ASP A 719 -20.70 -3.68 9.36
N ALA A 720 -19.77 -4.63 9.21
CA ALA A 720 -19.72 -5.82 10.06
C ALA A 720 -19.37 -5.46 11.50
N VAL A 721 -18.43 -4.53 11.72
CA VAL A 721 -18.06 -4.04 13.06
C VAL A 721 -19.17 -3.17 13.66
N ALA A 722 -19.87 -2.35 12.87
CA ALA A 722 -21.00 -1.56 13.32
C ALA A 722 -22.26 -2.42 13.55
N ALA A 723 -22.46 -3.49 12.77
CA ALA A 723 -23.52 -4.48 13.00
C ALA A 723 -23.22 -5.34 14.24
N VAL A 724 -21.96 -5.68 14.48
CA VAL A 724 -21.51 -6.34 15.72
C VAL A 724 -21.62 -5.38 16.91
N ALA A 725 -21.23 -4.11 16.78
CA ALA A 725 -21.36 -3.09 17.82
C ALA A 725 -22.82 -2.74 18.13
N ALA A 726 -23.70 -2.66 17.12
CA ALA A 726 -25.14 -2.46 17.31
C ALA A 726 -25.82 -3.71 17.88
N ALA A 727 -25.33 -4.92 17.56
CA ALA A 727 -25.76 -6.17 18.19
C ALA A 727 -25.28 -6.29 19.64
N VAL A 728 -24.15 -5.66 19.99
CA VAL A 728 -23.59 -5.57 21.36
C VAL A 728 -24.29 -4.48 22.18
N GLU A 729 -24.58 -3.30 21.59
CA GLU A 729 -25.36 -2.23 22.24
C GLU A 729 -26.82 -2.64 22.49
N ALA A 730 -27.41 -3.50 21.65
CA ALA A 730 -28.76 -4.03 21.87
C ALA A 730 -28.88 -5.04 23.03
N VAL A 731 -27.75 -5.43 23.64
CA VAL A 731 -27.69 -6.40 24.75
C VAL A 731 -27.32 -5.74 26.08
N GLY A 732 -26.95 -4.46 26.08
CA GLY A 732 -26.48 -3.73 27.26
C GLY A 732 -27.40 -2.58 27.69
N GLU A 733 -28.63 -2.88 28.11
CA GLU A 733 -29.34 -2.02 29.06
C GLU A 733 -29.22 -2.65 30.46
N GLU A 734 -28.19 -2.28 31.22
CA GLU A 734 -28.28 -1.96 32.66
C GLU A 734 -26.89 -1.62 33.24
N GLU A 735 -26.89 -0.51 34.00
CA GLU A 735 -25.91 -0.03 34.99
C GLU A 735 -24.63 0.71 34.51
N GLU A 736 -24.71 2.04 34.68
CA GLU A 736 -23.64 3.04 34.67
C GLU A 736 -22.76 2.92 35.92
N GLU A 737 -21.47 2.59 35.81
CA GLU A 737 -20.41 3.20 36.64
C GLU A 737 -18.94 3.00 36.15
N ASP A 738 -18.64 2.11 35.19
CA ASP A 738 -17.25 1.81 34.76
C ASP A 738 -16.75 2.48 33.44
N VAL A 739 -17.51 3.43 32.87
CA VAL A 739 -17.30 4.00 31.52
C VAL A 739 -16.00 4.83 31.35
N GLU A 740 -15.29 5.17 32.44
CA GLU A 740 -14.09 6.03 32.34
C GLU A 740 -12.78 5.33 31.93
N GLU A 741 -12.63 4.00 32.07
CA GLU A 741 -11.40 3.30 31.61
C GLU A 741 -11.50 2.82 30.15
N GLU A 742 -12.68 2.35 29.73
CA GLU A 742 -12.92 1.76 28.41
C GLU A 742 -12.84 2.83 27.28
N GLU A 743 -13.35 4.03 27.52
CA GLU A 743 -13.24 5.14 26.57
C GLU A 743 -11.78 5.66 26.40
N GLU A 744 -10.83 5.27 27.27
CA GLU A 744 -9.40 5.67 27.15
C GLU A 744 -8.66 4.68 26.26
N GLU A 745 -9.00 3.39 26.40
CA GLU A 745 -8.54 2.33 25.52
C GLU A 745 -9.06 2.55 24.10
N ASP A 746 -10.30 3.00 23.91
CA ASP A 746 -10.84 3.32 22.59
C ASP A 746 -10.17 4.53 21.93
N VAL A 747 -9.81 5.56 22.71
CA VAL A 747 -9.03 6.69 22.21
C VAL A 747 -7.59 6.26 21.87
N LYS A 748 -6.96 5.39 22.67
CA LYS A 748 -5.62 4.82 22.40
C LYS A 748 -5.63 3.85 21.20
N ALA A 749 -6.66 3.04 21.04
CA ALA A 749 -6.88 2.16 19.89
C ALA A 749 -7.12 2.98 18.61
N THR A 750 -7.91 4.06 18.72
CA THR A 750 -8.11 5.04 17.64
C THR A 750 -6.81 5.77 17.29
N LEU A 751 -5.94 6.03 18.27
CA LEU A 751 -4.64 6.66 18.06
C LEU A 751 -3.65 5.73 17.34
N ASN A 752 -3.62 4.45 17.71
CA ASN A 752 -2.83 3.41 17.06
C ASN A 752 -3.30 3.11 15.64
N PHE A 753 -4.58 3.34 15.33
CA PHE A 753 -5.13 3.28 13.98
C PHE A 753 -4.82 4.54 13.14
N LEU A 754 -4.59 5.68 13.78
CA LEU A 754 -4.24 6.95 13.12
C LEU A 754 -2.74 7.05 12.84
N LEU A 755 -1.90 6.43 13.67
CA LEU A 755 -0.45 6.21 13.50
C LEU A 755 -0.03 4.98 14.32
N PRO A 756 0.56 3.93 13.74
CA PRO A 756 1.06 2.85 14.56
C PRO A 756 2.37 3.31 15.24
N THR A 757 2.31 3.74 16.50
CA THR A 757 3.51 3.65 17.36
C THR A 757 3.69 2.18 17.70
N MET A 758 4.42 1.45 16.85
CA MET A 758 4.57 0.01 17.04
C MET A 758 5.34 -0.28 18.33
N SER A 759 4.83 -1.21 19.12
CA SER A 759 5.49 -1.69 20.34
C SER A 759 6.34 -2.91 20.03
N LEU A 760 7.64 -2.84 20.37
CA LEU A 760 8.56 -3.95 20.18
C LEU A 760 8.32 -5.06 21.22
N ILE A 761 8.06 -6.28 20.76
CA ILE A 761 7.91 -7.49 21.56
C ILE A 761 9.09 -8.41 21.28
N ALA A 762 9.89 -8.69 22.32
CA ALA A 762 11.02 -9.62 22.21
C ALA A 762 10.56 -11.05 22.58
N VAL A 763 10.83 -12.01 21.71
CA VAL A 763 10.31 -13.38 21.83
C VAL A 763 11.48 -14.36 21.84
N PHE A 764 11.73 -15.00 22.98
CA PHE A 764 12.70 -16.10 23.09
C PHE A 764 12.16 -17.38 22.49
N GLY A 765 13.06 -18.29 22.11
CA GLY A 765 12.68 -19.57 21.51
C GLY A 765 11.92 -19.40 20.18
N ALA A 766 12.23 -18.34 19.43
CA ALA A 766 11.49 -17.93 18.23
C ALA A 766 11.45 -19.03 17.15
N THR A 767 12.47 -19.88 17.07
CA THR A 767 12.56 -21.02 16.14
C THR A 767 11.94 -22.32 16.67
N GLY A 768 11.40 -22.30 17.89
CA GLY A 768 10.72 -23.41 18.56
C GLY A 768 9.20 -23.34 18.47
N ALA A 769 8.49 -24.32 19.06
CA ALA A 769 7.04 -24.44 18.94
C ALA A 769 6.27 -23.26 19.58
N GLN A 770 6.62 -22.88 20.81
CA GLN A 770 5.97 -21.77 21.51
C GLN A 770 6.37 -20.41 20.94
N GLY A 771 7.67 -20.10 20.93
CA GLY A 771 8.16 -18.80 20.45
C GLY A 771 7.82 -18.56 18.98
N GLY A 772 7.88 -19.59 18.12
CA GLY A 772 7.45 -19.48 16.73
C GLY A 772 5.96 -19.20 16.58
N SER A 773 5.12 -19.82 17.42
CA SER A 773 3.69 -19.52 17.48
C SER A 773 3.40 -18.08 17.88
N VAL A 774 4.10 -17.58 18.91
CA VAL A 774 4.00 -16.18 19.35
C VAL A 774 4.45 -15.23 18.25
N VAL A 775 5.55 -15.53 17.56
CA VAL A 775 6.01 -14.73 16.42
C VAL A 775 4.94 -14.72 15.32
N ASP A 776 4.45 -15.89 14.90
CA ASP A 776 3.48 -16.00 13.80
C ASP A 776 2.14 -15.33 14.14
N GLN A 777 1.68 -15.36 15.40
CA GLN A 777 0.45 -14.69 15.81
C GLN A 777 0.63 -13.17 15.91
N LEU A 778 1.69 -12.70 16.59
CA LEU A 778 1.88 -11.26 16.79
C LEU A 778 2.22 -10.53 15.49
N LEU A 779 2.81 -11.23 14.51
CA LEU A 779 3.02 -10.69 13.16
C LEU A 779 1.71 -10.48 12.37
N LYS A 780 0.56 -10.99 12.82
CA LYS A 780 -0.74 -10.70 12.17
C LYS A 780 -1.29 -9.32 12.56
N ASP A 781 -0.76 -8.72 13.62
CA ASP A 781 -1.28 -7.50 14.22
C ASP A 781 -0.27 -6.35 14.07
N PRO A 782 -0.63 -5.27 13.34
CA PRO A 782 0.28 -4.17 13.05
C PRO A 782 0.66 -3.33 14.27
N ARG A 783 0.08 -3.59 15.46
CA ARG A 783 0.48 -2.95 16.73
C ARG A 783 1.86 -3.41 17.22
N TRP A 784 2.33 -4.58 16.78
CA TRP A 784 3.53 -5.22 17.33
C TRP A 784 4.70 -5.25 16.33
N VAL A 785 5.90 -4.80 16.75
CA VAL A 785 7.14 -5.24 16.09
C VAL A 785 7.61 -6.48 16.82
N VAL A 786 7.82 -7.58 16.13
CA VAL A 786 8.33 -8.80 16.77
C VAL A 786 9.82 -8.95 16.55
N ARG A 787 10.59 -9.11 17.64
CA ARG A 787 11.99 -9.51 17.61
C ARG A 787 12.13 -10.95 18.11
N GLY A 788 12.39 -11.86 17.20
CA GLY A 788 12.70 -13.25 17.51
C GLY A 788 14.14 -13.41 17.96
N ILE A 789 14.34 -13.97 19.15
CA ILE A 789 15.66 -14.24 19.71
C ILE A 789 15.98 -15.72 19.54
N THR A 790 17.14 -16.00 18.92
CA THR A 790 17.67 -17.34 18.67
C THR A 790 19.17 -17.37 18.96
N ARG A 791 19.76 -18.57 19.07
CA ARG A 791 21.22 -18.74 19.20
C ARG A 791 21.95 -18.75 17.85
N ASP A 792 21.19 -18.93 16.77
CA ASP A 792 21.68 -18.98 15.39
C ASP A 792 20.65 -18.29 14.47
N ALA A 793 20.90 -17.02 14.17
CA ALA A 793 20.10 -16.16 13.31
C ALA A 793 20.25 -16.52 11.82
N ASP A 794 21.25 -17.30 11.46
CA ASP A 794 21.49 -17.76 10.09
C ASP A 794 20.86 -19.13 9.79
N SER A 795 20.34 -19.82 10.82
CA SER A 795 19.63 -21.08 10.65
C SER A 795 18.46 -20.94 9.65
N GLU A 796 18.12 -22.02 8.95
CA GLU A 796 17.01 -22.02 7.98
C GLU A 796 15.69 -21.55 8.60
N LYS A 797 15.41 -21.96 9.85
CA LYS A 797 14.22 -21.51 10.58
C LYS A 797 14.29 -20.03 10.95
N ALA A 798 15.46 -19.51 11.33
CA ALA A 798 15.65 -18.09 11.60
C ALA A 798 15.46 -17.24 10.32
N ARG A 799 16.03 -17.68 9.19
CA ARG A 799 15.80 -17.03 7.89
C ARG A 799 14.34 -17.07 7.46
N LEU A 800 13.62 -18.16 7.75
CA LEU A 800 12.19 -18.25 7.52
C LEU A 800 11.41 -17.24 8.38
N LEU A 801 11.73 -17.10 9.67
CA LEU A 801 11.11 -16.09 10.55
C LEU A 801 11.42 -14.66 10.08
N ALA A 802 12.66 -14.41 9.65
CA ALA A 802 13.05 -13.13 9.06
C ALA A 802 12.23 -12.85 7.79
N SER A 803 12.02 -13.86 6.93
CA SER A 803 11.20 -13.75 5.71
C SER A 803 9.70 -13.49 5.98
N LYS A 804 9.21 -13.90 7.15
CA LYS A 804 7.83 -13.63 7.61
C LYS A 804 7.68 -12.24 8.25
N GLY A 805 8.78 -11.54 8.52
CA GLY A 805 8.74 -10.20 9.09
C GLY A 805 9.14 -10.09 10.56
N ALA A 806 9.79 -11.09 11.16
CA ALA A 806 10.40 -10.94 12.48
C ALA A 806 11.80 -10.30 12.39
N GLN A 807 12.19 -9.44 13.33
CA GLN A 807 13.60 -9.09 13.52
C GLN A 807 14.28 -10.27 14.20
N VAL A 808 15.22 -10.94 13.54
CA VAL A 808 15.90 -12.08 14.16
C VAL A 808 17.27 -11.63 14.66
N VAL A 809 17.55 -11.90 15.94
CA VAL A 809 18.82 -11.53 16.58
C VAL A 809 19.44 -12.72 17.30
N ASP A 810 20.76 -12.75 17.29
CA ASP A 810 21.55 -13.70 18.07
C ASP A 810 21.64 -13.25 19.52
N ALA A 811 21.22 -14.12 20.44
CA ALA A 811 21.56 -14.03 21.85
C ALA A 811 21.49 -15.40 22.54
N ASP A 812 22.33 -15.56 23.57
CA ASP A 812 22.35 -16.74 24.43
C ASP A 812 21.83 -16.35 25.82
N MET A 813 20.86 -17.11 26.34
CA MET A 813 20.29 -16.88 27.68
C MET A 813 21.30 -17.12 28.81
N ASN A 814 22.44 -17.74 28.51
CA ASN A 814 23.56 -17.90 29.44
C ASN A 814 24.55 -16.71 29.41
N ASP A 815 24.40 -15.77 28.47
CA ASP A 815 25.25 -14.58 28.34
C ASP A 815 24.42 -13.28 28.48
N GLU A 816 24.45 -12.69 29.68
CA GLU A 816 23.75 -11.43 29.97
C GLU A 816 24.12 -10.28 29.03
N VAL A 817 25.35 -10.22 28.51
CA VAL A 817 25.79 -9.14 27.62
C VAL A 817 25.04 -9.23 26.29
N SER A 818 24.90 -10.44 25.75
CA SER A 818 24.10 -10.69 24.54
C SER A 818 22.62 -10.31 24.74
N LEU A 819 22.08 -10.54 25.94
CA LEU A 819 20.69 -10.23 26.30
C LEU A 819 20.41 -8.73 26.37
N VAL A 820 21.36 -7.90 26.81
CA VAL A 820 21.18 -6.44 26.88
C VAL A 820 20.84 -5.88 25.50
N LYS A 821 21.58 -6.30 24.47
CA LYS A 821 21.33 -5.88 23.09
C LYS A 821 20.02 -6.46 22.55
N ALA A 822 19.76 -7.74 22.81
CA ALA A 822 18.56 -8.42 22.32
C ALA A 822 17.26 -7.81 22.88
N LEU A 823 17.27 -7.35 24.13
CA LEU A 823 16.10 -6.82 24.84
C LEU A 823 15.94 -5.29 24.74
N GLN A 824 16.89 -4.60 24.11
CA GLN A 824 16.86 -3.15 24.00
C GLN A 824 15.60 -2.65 23.29
N GLY A 825 14.87 -1.74 23.95
CA GLY A 825 13.66 -1.10 23.43
C GLY A 825 12.39 -1.96 23.52
N ALA A 826 12.47 -3.18 24.05
CA ALA A 826 11.32 -4.08 24.16
C ALA A 826 10.29 -3.53 25.17
N LYS A 827 9.04 -3.43 24.73
CA LYS A 827 7.86 -3.05 25.53
C LYS A 827 7.20 -4.26 26.16
N ALA A 828 7.30 -5.43 25.56
CA ALA A 828 7.03 -6.69 26.23
C ALA A 828 8.05 -7.77 25.85
N ILE A 829 8.17 -8.79 26.71
CA ILE A 829 9.07 -9.92 26.48
C ILE A 829 8.31 -11.21 26.75
N PHE A 830 8.34 -12.14 25.80
CA PHE A 830 7.94 -13.54 26.00
C PHE A 830 9.19 -14.39 26.21
N ALA A 831 9.37 -14.90 27.43
CA ALA A 831 10.51 -15.70 27.82
C ALA A 831 10.08 -17.18 27.97
N VAL A 832 10.67 -18.04 27.15
CA VAL A 832 10.48 -19.49 27.20
C VAL A 832 11.84 -20.16 27.20
N THR A 833 11.99 -21.17 28.06
CA THR A 833 13.15 -22.06 28.13
C THR A 833 12.75 -23.49 27.79
N ALA A 834 13.71 -24.26 27.29
CA ALA A 834 13.49 -25.65 26.93
C ALA A 834 14.58 -26.55 27.50
N ILE A 835 14.16 -27.64 28.14
CA ILE A 835 15.02 -28.77 28.45
C ILE A 835 15.19 -29.63 27.19
N THR A 836 16.43 -29.86 26.78
CA THR A 836 16.75 -30.65 25.59
C THR A 836 17.42 -31.97 25.96
N TRP A 837 17.34 -32.96 25.05
CA TRP A 837 18.07 -34.22 25.24
C TRP A 837 19.58 -34.01 25.38
N GLU A 838 20.10 -33.02 24.65
CA GLU A 838 21.51 -32.64 24.69
C GLU A 838 21.92 -32.10 26.07
N SER A 839 21.12 -31.21 26.67
CA SER A 839 21.40 -30.66 28.00
C SER A 839 21.29 -31.75 29.08
N ILE A 840 20.28 -32.62 29.01
CA ILE A 840 20.14 -33.76 29.93
C ILE A 840 21.36 -34.70 29.85
N THR A 841 21.83 -34.99 28.65
CA THR A 841 22.98 -35.89 28.45
C THR A 841 24.28 -35.28 28.98
N LYS A 842 24.44 -33.95 28.88
CA LYS A 842 25.65 -33.24 29.31
C LYS A 842 25.69 -32.94 30.81
N LEU A 843 24.57 -32.51 31.40
CA LEU A 843 24.51 -31.95 32.76
C LEU A 843 23.75 -32.83 33.75
N GLY A 844 23.10 -33.89 33.28
CA GLY A 844 22.10 -34.62 34.06
C GLY A 844 20.83 -33.80 34.27
N ILE A 845 19.79 -34.43 34.85
CA ILE A 845 18.48 -33.78 34.99
C ILE A 845 18.50 -32.59 35.96
N GLU A 846 19.28 -32.69 37.03
CA GLU A 846 19.39 -31.65 38.06
C GLU A 846 20.18 -30.46 37.52
N GLY A 847 21.36 -30.70 36.92
CA GLY A 847 22.16 -29.65 36.30
C GLY A 847 21.48 -28.98 35.10
N THR A 848 20.63 -29.72 34.37
CA THR A 848 19.79 -29.12 33.31
C THR A 848 18.70 -28.23 33.90
N GLY A 849 18.07 -28.64 35.01
CA GLY A 849 17.09 -27.83 35.71
C GLY A 849 17.71 -26.55 36.30
N GLU A 850 18.91 -26.64 36.87
CA GLU A 850 19.66 -25.49 37.36
C GLU A 850 20.01 -24.52 36.22
N GLN A 851 20.53 -25.02 35.10
CA GLN A 851 20.79 -24.20 33.93
C GLN A 851 19.52 -23.51 33.41
N GLU A 852 18.39 -24.21 33.37
CA GLU A 852 17.12 -23.64 32.91
C GLU A 852 16.60 -22.54 33.85
N MET A 853 16.76 -22.74 35.16
CA MET A 853 16.47 -21.73 36.18
C MET A 853 17.36 -20.49 35.98
N ASP A 854 18.66 -20.68 35.80
CA ASP A 854 19.62 -19.58 35.61
C ASP A 854 19.33 -18.77 34.34
N GLN A 855 18.91 -19.43 33.25
CA GLN A 855 18.53 -18.75 32.00
C GLN A 855 17.33 -17.80 32.20
N LEU A 856 16.29 -18.26 32.90
CA LEU A 856 15.14 -17.41 33.22
C LEU A 856 15.53 -16.25 34.14
N ILE A 857 16.40 -16.51 35.13
CA ILE A 857 16.93 -15.50 36.04
C ILE A 857 17.74 -14.45 35.29
N ASN A 858 18.61 -14.85 34.36
CA ASN A 858 19.43 -13.93 33.56
C ASN A 858 18.55 -13.02 32.68
N VAL A 859 17.55 -13.58 31.99
CA VAL A 859 16.59 -12.79 31.22
C VAL A 859 15.85 -11.81 32.11
N ALA A 860 15.37 -12.25 33.28
CA ALA A 860 14.68 -11.36 34.22
C ALA A 860 15.59 -10.24 34.77
N ARG A 861 16.86 -10.54 35.09
CA ARG A 861 17.83 -9.56 35.57
C ARG A 861 18.09 -8.46 34.54
N VAL A 862 18.18 -8.81 33.26
CA VAL A 862 18.35 -7.85 32.17
C VAL A 862 17.04 -7.10 31.88
N ALA A 863 15.92 -7.81 31.83
CA ALA A 863 14.59 -7.24 31.61
C ALA A 863 14.22 -6.21 32.70
N ALA A 864 14.57 -6.48 33.97
CA ALA A 864 14.32 -5.58 35.09
C ALA A 864 15.05 -4.23 34.97
N LYS A 865 16.16 -4.18 34.21
CA LYS A 865 16.92 -2.95 33.95
C LYS A 865 16.34 -2.12 32.81
N SER A 866 15.34 -2.64 32.08
CA SER A 866 14.72 -1.94 30.94
C SER A 866 13.64 -0.97 31.41
N PRO A 867 13.82 0.37 31.26
CA PRO A 867 12.82 1.35 31.67
C PRO A 867 11.57 1.33 30.78
N ASP A 868 11.72 0.79 29.57
CA ASP A 868 10.68 0.76 28.54
C ASP A 868 9.70 -0.42 28.69
N LEU A 869 10.12 -1.46 29.40
CA LEU A 869 9.37 -2.71 29.52
C LEU A 869 8.06 -2.49 30.28
N LYS A 870 6.94 -2.90 29.69
CA LYS A 870 5.59 -2.78 30.25
C LYS A 870 4.99 -4.12 30.66
N HIS A 871 5.39 -5.23 30.04
CA HIS A 871 4.86 -6.55 30.35
C HIS A 871 5.94 -7.64 30.21
N PHE A 872 6.03 -8.54 31.18
CA PHE A 872 6.94 -9.68 31.15
C PHE A 872 6.12 -10.98 31.18
N ILE A 873 6.22 -11.82 30.15
CA ILE A 873 5.44 -13.06 30.04
C ILE A 873 6.41 -14.24 30.17
N LEU A 874 6.18 -15.07 31.18
CA LEU A 874 7.04 -16.21 31.50
C LEU A 874 6.32 -17.52 31.19
N SER A 875 6.87 -18.31 30.26
CA SER A 875 6.41 -19.68 30.04
C SER A 875 6.94 -20.60 31.15
N THR A 876 6.05 -20.97 32.07
CA THR A 876 6.34 -21.77 33.27
C THR A 876 5.37 -22.94 33.37
N LEU A 877 5.47 -23.69 34.47
CA LEU A 877 4.63 -24.84 34.76
C LEU A 877 4.28 -24.85 36.25
N PRO A 878 3.25 -25.61 36.68
CA PRO A 878 2.85 -25.71 38.09
C PRO A 878 3.96 -26.18 39.04
N ARG A 879 3.83 -25.87 40.34
CA ARG A 879 4.74 -26.36 41.40
C ARG A 879 4.48 -27.81 41.76
N SER A 880 4.88 -28.73 40.87
CA SER A 880 4.55 -30.16 41.01
C SER A 880 4.89 -30.75 42.38
N TYR A 881 6.04 -30.39 42.95
CA TYR A 881 6.46 -30.89 44.26
C TYR A 881 5.60 -30.36 45.40
N GLU A 882 5.22 -29.09 45.39
CA GLU A 882 4.40 -28.50 46.45
C GLU A 882 2.94 -28.97 46.36
N ILE A 883 2.36 -28.91 45.15
CA ILE A 883 0.97 -29.30 44.88
C ILE A 883 0.73 -30.77 45.24
N SER A 884 1.70 -31.64 44.94
CA SER A 884 1.59 -33.07 45.26
C SER A 884 1.85 -33.42 46.74
N GLY A 885 1.98 -32.42 47.63
CA GLY A 885 2.33 -32.67 49.03
C GLY A 885 3.73 -33.25 49.20
N ARG A 886 4.69 -32.80 48.37
CA ARG A 886 6.09 -33.25 48.32
C ARG A 886 6.29 -34.69 47.83
N ARG A 887 5.35 -35.20 47.01
CA ARG A 887 5.36 -36.58 46.52
C ARG A 887 6.00 -36.72 45.13
N TYR A 888 5.67 -35.83 44.20
CA TYR A 888 6.15 -35.88 42.81
C TYR A 888 7.05 -34.69 42.53
N ARG A 889 8.34 -34.95 42.32
CA ARG A 889 9.32 -33.93 41.94
C ARG A 889 9.52 -34.02 40.43
N LEU A 890 9.11 -32.99 39.69
CA LEU A 890 9.30 -32.89 38.26
C LEU A 890 10.28 -31.74 37.99
N PRO A 891 11.58 -32.02 37.77
CA PRO A 891 12.59 -30.97 37.60
C PRO A 891 12.23 -29.91 36.55
N HIS A 892 11.65 -30.33 35.42
CA HIS A 892 11.21 -29.45 34.34
C HIS A 892 10.02 -28.52 34.69
N PHE A 893 9.31 -28.80 35.79
CA PHE A 893 8.27 -27.95 36.36
C PHE A 893 8.87 -27.09 37.50
N ASP A 894 9.49 -27.76 38.48
CA ASP A 894 9.88 -27.16 39.74
C ASP A 894 11.00 -26.13 39.58
N TYR A 895 11.96 -26.33 38.67
CA TYR A 895 13.04 -25.35 38.45
C TYR A 895 12.56 -24.06 37.76
N LYS A 896 11.52 -24.11 36.92
CA LYS A 896 10.88 -22.90 36.40
C LYS A 896 10.25 -22.10 37.54
N GLN A 897 9.60 -22.78 38.48
CA GLN A 897 8.98 -22.12 39.64
C GLN A 897 10.00 -21.57 40.64
N LYS A 898 11.16 -22.22 40.80
CA LYS A 898 12.28 -21.63 41.54
C LYS A 898 12.79 -20.33 40.90
N ALA A 899 12.83 -20.25 39.57
CA ALA A 899 13.15 -19.00 38.89
C ALA A 899 12.08 -17.93 39.15
N VAL A 900 10.79 -18.30 39.13
CA VAL A 900 9.70 -17.38 39.51
C VAL A 900 9.89 -16.86 40.94
N ASP A 901 10.19 -17.72 41.91
CA ASP A 901 10.46 -17.31 43.29
C ASP A 901 11.62 -16.32 43.39
N TRP A 902 12.69 -16.59 42.64
CA TRP A 902 13.82 -15.67 42.55
C TRP A 902 13.40 -14.31 41.97
N ILE A 903 12.61 -14.29 40.88
CA ILE A 903 12.14 -13.07 40.20
C ILE A 903 11.23 -12.25 41.13
N LYS A 904 10.31 -12.91 41.84
CA LYS A 904 9.42 -12.28 42.85
C LYS A 904 10.21 -11.51 43.89
N VAL A 905 11.25 -12.14 44.45
CA VAL A 905 12.04 -11.57 45.55
C VAL A 905 13.05 -10.53 45.07
N ASN A 906 13.76 -10.81 43.98
CA ASN A 906 14.93 -10.02 43.57
C ASN A 906 14.62 -8.94 42.54
N THR A 907 13.48 -9.03 41.84
CA THR A 907 13.05 -8.07 40.83
C THR A 907 11.57 -7.67 41.01
N PRO A 908 11.16 -7.14 42.18
CA PRO A 908 9.75 -6.92 42.50
C PRO A 908 9.04 -5.97 41.51
N GLY A 909 9.75 -4.98 40.95
CA GLY A 909 9.21 -4.09 39.92
C GLY A 909 8.99 -4.77 38.56
N LEU A 910 9.74 -5.83 38.23
CA LEU A 910 9.48 -6.67 37.07
C LEU A 910 8.33 -7.62 37.36
N TRP A 911 8.32 -8.23 38.54
CA TRP A 911 7.28 -9.14 38.99
C TRP A 911 5.89 -8.49 38.98
N ALA A 912 5.78 -7.23 39.40
CA ALA A 912 4.52 -6.48 39.41
C ALA A 912 3.84 -6.34 38.04
N LYS A 913 4.57 -6.60 36.94
CA LYS A 913 4.08 -6.58 35.55
C LYS A 913 4.30 -7.91 34.83
N THR A 914 4.41 -9.00 35.59
CA THR A 914 4.67 -10.34 35.07
C THR A 914 3.39 -11.17 34.96
N THR A 915 3.21 -11.90 33.87
CA THR A 915 2.16 -12.92 33.72
C THR A 915 2.82 -14.28 33.47
N GLU A 916 2.38 -15.31 34.19
CA GLU A 916 2.82 -16.68 33.94
C GLU A 916 1.94 -17.31 32.85
N PHE A 917 2.55 -18.11 31.98
CA PHE A 917 1.88 -18.88 30.94
C PHE A 917 2.17 -20.36 31.15
N TRP A 918 1.13 -21.16 31.39
CA TRP A 918 1.24 -22.61 31.61
C TRP A 918 0.70 -23.37 30.40
N ALA A 919 1.53 -24.23 29.79
CA ALA A 919 1.12 -25.03 28.65
C ALA A 919 0.92 -26.50 29.02
N GLY A 920 -0.26 -27.05 28.68
CA GLY A 920 -0.55 -28.49 28.77
C GLY A 920 0.22 -29.34 27.75
N TRP A 921 -0.16 -30.61 27.61
CA TRP A 921 0.44 -31.58 26.70
C TRP A 921 0.25 -31.23 25.23
N TYR A 922 1.33 -31.35 24.43
CA TYR A 922 1.30 -30.98 23.02
C TYR A 922 0.88 -32.19 22.18
N VAL A 923 -0.06 -32.02 21.25
CA VAL A 923 -0.42 -33.10 20.30
C VAL A 923 0.79 -33.53 19.46
N SER A 924 1.69 -32.60 19.17
CA SER A 924 2.93 -32.89 18.42
C SER A 924 3.86 -33.88 19.14
N ASN A 925 3.73 -34.07 20.45
CA ASN A 925 4.50 -35.08 21.18
C ASN A 925 4.21 -36.50 20.69
N LEU A 926 3.01 -36.75 20.16
CA LEU A 926 2.61 -38.06 19.59
C LEU A 926 3.43 -38.49 18.38
N HIS A 927 4.15 -37.57 17.72
CA HIS A 927 5.07 -37.90 16.62
C HIS A 927 6.51 -37.42 16.84
N THR A 928 6.75 -36.49 17.77
CA THR A 928 8.09 -35.97 18.07
C THR A 928 8.77 -36.63 19.27
N MET A 929 8.01 -37.22 20.20
CA MET A 929 8.55 -37.91 21.38
C MET A 929 8.42 -39.42 21.21
N PRO A 930 9.54 -40.18 21.08
CA PRO A 930 9.50 -41.62 20.85
C PRO A 930 8.68 -42.44 21.85
N LEU A 931 8.56 -41.94 23.08
CA LEU A 931 7.84 -42.53 24.22
C LEU A 931 6.33 -42.25 24.24
N MET A 932 5.82 -41.35 23.37
CA MET A 932 4.39 -41.07 23.22
C MET A 932 3.84 -41.48 21.84
N GLN A 933 4.65 -42.11 21.00
CA GLN A 933 4.27 -42.50 19.64
C GLN A 933 3.34 -43.71 19.64
N PHE A 934 2.32 -43.67 18.78
CA PHE A 934 1.57 -44.85 18.39
C PHE A 934 2.50 -45.76 17.57
N ARG A 935 2.73 -46.99 18.04
CA ARG A 935 3.63 -47.95 17.38
C ARG A 935 2.83 -49.05 16.73
N ARG A 936 3.17 -49.41 15.49
CA ARG A 936 2.65 -50.61 14.83
C ARG A 936 3.59 -51.80 15.08
N PRO A 937 3.19 -52.83 15.85
CA PRO A 937 4.02 -54.02 16.04
C PRO A 937 4.17 -54.80 14.73
N PRO A 938 5.30 -55.50 14.49
CA PRO A 938 5.53 -56.23 13.24
C PRO A 938 4.48 -57.30 12.87
N MET A 939 3.75 -57.82 13.86
CA MET A 939 2.77 -58.90 13.68
C MET A 939 1.31 -58.45 13.75
N SER A 940 1.04 -57.14 13.79
CA SER A 940 -0.32 -56.59 13.92
C SER A 940 -0.49 -55.37 13.01
N GLU A 941 -1.64 -55.27 12.36
CA GLU A 941 -2.04 -54.06 11.64
C GLU A 941 -2.61 -52.98 12.58
N ALA A 942 -2.86 -53.32 13.86
CA ALA A 942 -3.30 -52.37 14.86
C ALA A 942 -2.11 -51.63 15.51
N TYR A 943 -2.30 -50.34 15.77
CA TYR A 943 -1.35 -49.50 16.48
C TYR A 943 -1.50 -49.68 18.00
N VAL A 944 -0.42 -49.41 18.74
CA VAL A 944 -0.40 -49.52 20.19
C VAL A 944 0.19 -48.25 20.77
N LEU A 945 -0.55 -47.62 21.69
CA LEU A 945 -0.02 -46.60 22.59
C LEU A 945 0.37 -47.28 23.91
N MET A 946 1.67 -47.29 24.21
CA MET A 946 2.22 -47.92 25.42
C MET A 946 2.66 -46.84 26.41
N LEU A 947 2.05 -46.77 27.60
CA LEU A 947 2.42 -45.79 28.63
C LEU A 947 2.43 -46.42 30.04
N PRO A 948 3.21 -45.87 30.98
CA PRO A 948 3.30 -46.36 32.36
C PRO A 948 2.20 -45.79 33.25
N ALA A 949 0.95 -45.89 32.79
CA ALA A 949 -0.22 -45.35 33.49
C ALA A 949 -1.50 -46.07 33.03
N PRO A 950 -2.53 -46.16 33.88
CA PRO A 950 -3.80 -46.72 33.46
C PRO A 950 -4.48 -45.85 32.41
N SER A 951 -5.27 -46.48 31.52
CA SER A 951 -5.97 -45.77 30.43
C SER A 951 -6.98 -44.71 30.91
N SER A 952 -7.30 -44.69 32.21
CA SER A 952 -8.15 -43.70 32.87
C SER A 952 -7.46 -42.37 33.20
N VAL A 953 -6.12 -42.31 33.15
CA VAL A 953 -5.40 -41.06 33.45
C VAL A 953 -5.79 -39.97 32.47
N VAL A 954 -6.17 -38.80 33.03
CA VAL A 954 -6.58 -37.61 32.28
C VAL A 954 -5.37 -36.73 32.00
N LEU A 955 -5.20 -36.33 30.75
CA LEU A 955 -4.15 -35.41 30.32
C LEU A 955 -4.73 -33.99 30.12
N PRO A 956 -4.11 -32.96 30.72
CA PRO A 956 -4.36 -31.56 30.37
C PRO A 956 -3.69 -31.24 29.03
N ILE A 957 -4.45 -31.17 27.94
CA ILE A 957 -3.93 -31.06 26.57
C ILE A 957 -4.01 -29.62 26.08
N ALA A 958 -2.93 -29.12 25.48
CA ALA A 958 -2.83 -27.76 24.93
C ALA A 958 -3.28 -27.63 23.46
N GLY A 959 -3.70 -28.73 22.84
CA GLY A 959 -4.07 -28.77 21.42
C GLY A 959 -2.86 -28.57 20.49
N ASP A 960 -3.02 -27.80 19.41
CA ASP A 960 -1.90 -27.41 18.55
C ASP A 960 -1.17 -26.20 19.12
N LEU A 961 -0.09 -26.47 19.88
CA LEU A 961 0.70 -25.42 20.50
C LEU A 961 1.41 -24.50 19.50
N GLN A 962 1.65 -24.92 18.25
CA GLN A 962 2.22 -24.04 17.21
C GLN A 962 1.23 -22.95 16.80
N THR A 963 -0.04 -23.08 17.17
CA THR A 963 -1.10 -22.11 16.96
C THR A 963 -1.55 -21.47 18.29
N ASN A 964 -1.88 -22.30 19.28
CA ASN A 964 -2.56 -21.86 20.51
C ASN A 964 -1.69 -21.00 21.43
N CYS A 965 -0.37 -21.21 21.45
CA CYS A 965 0.53 -20.43 22.31
C CYS A 965 0.54 -18.95 21.91
N GLY A 966 0.62 -18.67 20.60
CA GLY A 966 0.56 -17.31 20.08
C GLY A 966 -0.79 -16.65 20.34
N VAL A 967 -1.89 -17.38 20.14
CA VAL A 967 -3.26 -16.89 20.41
C VAL A 967 -3.40 -16.43 21.87
N ILE A 968 -2.99 -17.26 22.83
CA ILE A 968 -3.10 -16.93 24.26
C ILE A 968 -2.14 -15.80 24.64
N VAL A 969 -0.90 -15.80 24.14
CA VAL A 969 0.05 -14.71 24.42
C VAL A 969 -0.43 -13.37 23.86
N ASN A 970 -1.09 -13.38 22.69
CA ASN A 970 -1.76 -12.20 22.18
C ASN A 970 -2.90 -11.76 23.12
N GLY A 971 -3.74 -12.69 23.59
CA GLY A 971 -4.76 -12.41 24.61
C GLY A 971 -4.19 -11.80 25.90
N ILE A 972 -3.05 -12.31 26.40
CA ILE A 972 -2.33 -11.76 27.56
C ILE A 972 -1.89 -10.31 27.31
N LEU A 973 -1.29 -10.04 26.15
CA LEU A 973 -0.83 -8.68 25.79
C LEU A 973 -2.00 -7.71 25.63
N MET A 974 -3.13 -8.18 25.13
CA MET A 974 -4.35 -7.41 24.93
C MET A 974 -5.05 -7.10 26.26
N ALA A 975 -5.06 -8.04 27.21
CA ALA A 975 -5.61 -7.82 28.54
C ALA A 975 -4.74 -6.89 29.40
N GLY A 976 -3.45 -6.75 29.06
CA GLY A 976 -2.56 -5.76 29.65
C GLY A 976 -2.45 -5.86 31.18
N PRO A 977 -2.58 -4.75 31.94
CA PRO A 977 -2.45 -4.77 33.39
C PRO A 977 -3.42 -5.70 34.15
N LYS A 978 -4.58 -6.05 33.54
CA LYS A 978 -5.60 -6.91 34.17
C LYS A 978 -5.06 -8.32 34.50
N VAL A 979 -4.03 -8.77 33.77
CA VAL A 979 -3.44 -10.10 33.92
C VAL A 979 -2.07 -10.08 34.61
N PHE A 980 -1.64 -8.95 35.17
CA PHE A 980 -0.39 -8.87 35.93
C PHE A 980 -0.52 -9.66 37.24
N GLY A 981 0.49 -10.47 37.55
CA GLY A 981 0.51 -11.41 38.68
C GLY A 981 -0.33 -12.68 38.47
N LYS A 982 -1.05 -12.79 37.35
CA LYS A 982 -1.93 -13.91 37.01
C LYS A 982 -1.21 -15.01 36.23
N ILE A 983 -1.92 -16.13 36.06
CA ILE A 983 -1.48 -17.36 35.38
C ILE A 983 -2.48 -17.64 34.26
N ALA A 984 -2.03 -17.55 33.01
CA ALA A 984 -2.81 -17.94 31.85
C ALA A 984 -2.54 -19.41 31.51
N ILE A 985 -3.58 -20.24 31.47
CA ILE A 985 -3.48 -21.68 31.22
C ILE A 985 -3.88 -22.01 29.78
N CYS A 986 -2.96 -22.61 29.02
CA CYS A 986 -3.17 -23.16 27.69
C CYS A 986 -3.53 -24.65 27.79
N VAL A 987 -4.81 -24.92 28.07
CA VAL A 987 -5.42 -26.25 28.03
C VAL A 987 -6.76 -26.16 27.29
N THR A 988 -6.89 -26.89 26.19
CA THR A 988 -8.12 -27.00 25.40
C THR A 988 -8.98 -28.16 25.86
N ASP A 989 -8.36 -29.27 26.25
CA ASP A 989 -9.05 -30.51 26.57
C ASP A 989 -8.45 -31.21 27.79
N TYR A 990 -9.31 -31.84 28.58
CA TYR A 990 -8.91 -32.80 29.62
C TYR A 990 -9.36 -34.19 29.20
N LEU A 991 -8.46 -34.99 28.60
CA LEU A 991 -8.83 -36.27 28.01
C LEU A 991 -8.19 -37.46 28.72
N PRO A 992 -8.99 -38.48 29.12
CA PRO A 992 -8.48 -39.79 29.45
C PRO A 992 -7.64 -40.40 28.31
N LEU A 993 -6.59 -41.15 28.64
CA LEU A 993 -5.75 -41.84 27.66
C LEU A 993 -6.54 -42.80 26.74
N LYS A 994 -7.60 -43.44 27.24
CA LYS A 994 -8.52 -44.24 26.41
C LYS A 994 -9.20 -43.41 25.31
N ASP A 995 -9.51 -42.14 25.59
CA ASP A 995 -10.20 -41.26 24.66
C ASP A 995 -9.20 -40.67 23.65
N VAL A 996 -7.93 -40.52 24.03
CA VAL A 996 -6.82 -40.26 23.11
C VAL A 996 -6.68 -41.37 22.06
N VAL A 997 -6.73 -42.64 22.47
CA VAL A 997 -6.69 -43.80 21.55
C VAL A 997 -7.95 -43.83 20.67
N THR A 998 -9.12 -43.62 21.26
CA THR A 998 -10.39 -43.57 20.51
C THR A 998 -10.37 -42.46 19.44
N CYS A 999 -9.86 -41.28 19.79
CA CYS A 999 -9.71 -40.18 18.83
C CYS A 999 -8.75 -40.54 17.69
N PHE A 1000 -7.63 -41.21 18.00
CA PHE A 1000 -6.70 -41.70 16.98
C PHE A 1000 -7.40 -42.63 15.99
N GLU A 1001 -8.18 -43.61 16.46
CA GLU A 1001 -8.92 -44.52 15.58
C GLU A 1001 -9.92 -43.78 14.68
N GLN A 1002 -10.69 -42.85 15.26
CA GLN A 1002 -11.70 -42.07 14.54
C GLN A 1002 -11.08 -41.16 13.46
N VAL A 1003 -9.94 -40.54 13.75
CA VAL A 1003 -9.30 -39.58 12.85
C VAL A 1003 -8.49 -40.29 11.75
N THR A 1004 -7.80 -41.37 12.09
CA THR A 1004 -6.90 -42.06 11.16
C THR A 1004 -7.58 -43.20 10.39
N GLY A 1005 -8.70 -43.72 10.92
CA GLY A 1005 -9.33 -44.94 10.42
C GLY A 1005 -8.52 -46.21 10.70
N LYS A 1006 -7.45 -46.13 11.50
CA LYS A 1006 -6.58 -47.26 11.84
C LYS A 1006 -6.92 -47.77 13.23
N ALA A 1007 -7.06 -49.09 13.37
CA ALA A 1007 -7.28 -49.71 14.66
C ALA A 1007 -6.11 -49.43 15.62
N ALA A 1008 -6.41 -49.12 16.87
CA ALA A 1008 -5.42 -48.86 17.89
C ALA A 1008 -5.87 -49.36 19.26
N THR A 1009 -4.91 -49.73 20.11
CA THR A 1009 -5.18 -50.15 21.48
C THR A 1009 -4.22 -49.52 22.47
N PHE A 1010 -4.66 -49.38 23.71
CA PHE A 1010 -3.84 -48.90 24.81
C PHE A 1010 -3.23 -50.10 25.56
N VAL A 1011 -1.94 -50.03 25.85
CA VAL A 1011 -1.24 -51.03 26.68
C VAL A 1011 -0.58 -50.33 27.85
N GLU A 1012 -1.05 -50.62 29.05
CA GLU A 1012 -0.40 -50.21 30.28
C GLU A 1012 0.89 -51.01 30.48
N VAL A 1013 1.98 -50.31 30.76
CA VAL A 1013 3.31 -50.90 30.98
C VAL A 1013 3.72 -50.68 32.42
N SER A 1014 4.20 -51.72 33.11
CA SER A 1014 4.68 -51.56 34.49
C SER A 1014 5.90 -50.62 34.56
N ASP A 1015 6.03 -49.86 35.64
CA ASP A 1015 7.17 -48.95 35.88
C ASP A 1015 8.54 -49.63 35.68
N ALA A 1016 8.66 -50.90 36.09
CA ALA A 1016 9.87 -51.68 35.92
C ALA A 1016 10.19 -51.94 34.43
N SER A 1017 9.18 -52.28 33.63
CA SER A 1017 9.32 -52.49 32.19
C SER A 1017 9.56 -51.17 31.46
N TRP A 1018 8.89 -50.11 31.88
CA TRP A 1018 9.06 -48.76 31.34
C TRP A 1018 10.48 -48.22 31.56
N ARG A 1019 11.01 -48.39 32.78
CA ARG A 1019 12.40 -48.04 33.11
C ARG A 1019 13.41 -48.83 32.27
N LYS A 1020 13.12 -50.10 31.98
CA LYS A 1020 13.99 -50.93 31.13
C LYS A 1020 13.99 -50.45 29.67
N LEU A 1021 12.85 -49.96 29.17
CA LEU A 1021 12.70 -49.46 27.81
C LEU A 1021 13.31 -48.07 27.61
N TRP A 1022 13.14 -47.16 28.58
CA TRP A 1022 13.42 -45.73 28.38
C TRP A 1022 14.42 -45.12 29.38
N GLY A 1023 14.98 -45.92 30.29
CA GLY A 1023 15.97 -45.49 31.25
C GLY A 1023 15.47 -44.39 32.20
N PHE A 1024 16.37 -43.50 32.60
CA PHE A 1024 16.08 -42.42 33.56
C PHE A 1024 15.09 -41.39 33.02
N SER A 1025 15.14 -41.09 31.72
CA SER A 1025 14.19 -40.18 31.06
C SER A 1025 12.76 -40.73 31.08
N GLY A 1026 12.59 -42.05 31.02
CA GLY A 1026 11.30 -42.72 31.20
C GLY A 1026 10.70 -42.53 32.59
N LEU A 1027 11.53 -42.47 33.63
CA LEU A 1027 11.06 -42.28 35.02
C LEU A 1027 10.49 -40.89 35.26
N GLY A 1028 11.11 -39.84 34.71
CA GLY A 1028 10.59 -38.48 34.80
C GLY A 1028 9.22 -38.35 34.10
N PHE A 1029 9.06 -39.01 32.96
CA PHE A 1029 7.79 -39.05 32.24
C PHE A 1029 6.70 -39.83 33.00
N ALA A 1030 7.04 -40.98 33.59
CA ALA A 1030 6.11 -41.76 34.40
C ALA A 1030 5.60 -40.93 35.61
N ALA A 1031 6.50 -40.22 36.29
CA ALA A 1031 6.14 -39.33 37.39
C ALA A 1031 5.21 -38.19 36.94
N GLN A 1032 5.36 -37.66 35.72
CA GLN A 1032 4.46 -36.65 35.18
C GLN A 1032 3.05 -37.20 34.90
N LEU A 1033 2.94 -38.44 34.45
CA LEU A 1033 1.64 -39.12 34.31
C LEU A 1033 0.99 -39.40 35.66
N GLN A 1034 1.75 -39.83 36.66
CA GLN A 1034 1.27 -40.01 38.04
C GLN A 1034 0.83 -38.69 38.70
N PHE A 1035 1.55 -37.60 38.40
CA PHE A 1035 1.13 -36.26 38.79
C PHE A 1035 -0.18 -35.88 38.13
N SER A 1036 -0.32 -36.11 36.81
CA SER A 1036 -1.57 -35.82 36.07
C SER A 1036 -2.74 -36.69 36.55
N GLU A 1037 -2.49 -37.95 36.92
CA GLU A 1037 -3.51 -38.84 37.48
C GLU A 1037 -4.07 -38.31 38.80
N SER A 1038 -3.19 -37.83 39.69
CA SER A 1038 -3.59 -37.33 41.00
C SER A 1038 -4.08 -35.88 40.99
N HIS A 1039 -3.63 -35.08 40.04
CA HIS A 1039 -3.87 -33.64 39.94
C HIS A 1039 -4.13 -33.22 38.48
N PRO A 1040 -5.22 -33.69 37.84
CA PRO A 1040 -5.45 -33.46 36.42
C PRO A 1040 -5.83 -32.02 36.11
N ASN A 1041 -6.62 -31.36 36.96
CA ASN A 1041 -7.18 -30.04 36.68
C ASN A 1041 -6.26 -28.91 37.15
N TRP A 1042 -5.58 -28.27 36.20
CA TRP A 1042 -4.60 -27.21 36.50
C TRP A 1042 -5.24 -25.90 36.97
N HIS A 1043 -6.54 -25.70 36.70
CA HIS A 1043 -7.26 -24.51 37.12
C HIS A 1043 -7.50 -24.48 38.65
N ASP A 1044 -7.41 -25.63 39.32
CA ASP A 1044 -7.67 -25.76 40.75
C ASP A 1044 -6.43 -25.45 41.62
N PHE A 1045 -5.25 -25.27 41.01
CA PHE A 1045 -4.00 -25.14 41.76
C PHE A 1045 -3.83 -23.78 42.42
N GLU A 1046 -4.13 -22.70 41.70
CA GLU A 1046 -4.03 -21.32 42.19
C GLU A 1046 -5.24 -20.49 41.70
N PRO A 1047 -6.48 -20.83 42.10
CA PRO A 1047 -7.71 -20.32 41.47
C PRO A 1047 -7.79 -18.79 41.46
N ASP A 1048 -7.30 -18.12 42.50
CA ASP A 1048 -7.30 -16.64 42.60
C ASP A 1048 -6.35 -15.95 41.61
N ARG A 1049 -5.40 -16.70 41.05
CA ARG A 1049 -4.40 -16.21 40.09
C ARG A 1049 -4.66 -16.70 38.67
N VAL A 1050 -5.52 -17.70 38.48
CA VAL A 1050 -5.80 -18.25 37.14
C VAL A 1050 -6.66 -17.29 36.33
N VAL A 1051 -6.33 -17.17 35.05
CA VAL A 1051 -7.13 -16.51 34.02
C VAL A 1051 -7.37 -17.54 32.92
N THR A 1052 -8.64 -17.78 32.63
CA THR A 1052 -9.08 -18.78 31.66
C THR A 1052 -8.94 -18.27 30.23
N VAL A 1053 -9.02 -19.17 29.25
CA VAL A 1053 -9.07 -18.79 27.83
C VAL A 1053 -10.33 -17.99 27.48
N ASP A 1054 -11.39 -18.12 28.28
CA ASP A 1054 -12.62 -17.33 28.17
C ASP A 1054 -12.42 -15.91 28.70
N ASP A 1055 -11.75 -15.76 29.84
CA ASP A 1055 -11.41 -14.44 30.41
C ASP A 1055 -10.49 -13.64 29.48
N LEU A 1056 -9.69 -14.33 28.66
CA LEU A 1056 -8.86 -13.73 27.62
C LEU A 1056 -9.60 -13.49 26.30
N GLY A 1057 -10.83 -13.99 26.15
CA GLY A 1057 -11.65 -13.84 24.95
C GLY A 1057 -11.17 -14.61 23.72
N VAL A 1058 -10.39 -15.68 23.90
CA VAL A 1058 -9.69 -16.38 22.79
C VAL A 1058 -10.16 -17.82 22.55
N ARG A 1059 -11.17 -18.31 23.25
CA ARG A 1059 -11.60 -19.72 23.17
C ARG A 1059 -11.86 -20.22 21.74
N GLU A 1060 -12.57 -19.43 20.94
CA GLU A 1060 -12.97 -19.81 19.57
C GLU A 1060 -11.78 -19.83 18.57
N GLU A 1061 -10.64 -19.25 18.94
CA GLU A 1061 -9.43 -19.24 18.11
C GLU A 1061 -8.51 -20.45 18.38
N LEU A 1062 -8.79 -21.23 19.44
CA LEU A 1062 -7.95 -22.35 19.84
C LEU A 1062 -8.26 -23.61 19.04
N VAL A 1063 -7.19 -24.30 18.64
CA VAL A 1063 -7.25 -25.60 17.98
C VAL A 1063 -7.27 -26.71 19.02
N ASP A 1064 -8.38 -27.42 19.14
CA ASP A 1064 -8.56 -28.51 20.10
C ASP A 1064 -7.75 -29.78 19.75
N PHE A 1065 -7.78 -30.78 20.65
CA PHE A 1065 -7.06 -32.04 20.46
C PHE A 1065 -7.44 -32.77 19.17
N ARG A 1066 -8.73 -32.86 18.84
CA ARG A 1066 -9.23 -33.62 17.68
C ARG A 1066 -8.81 -32.94 16.38
N GLN A 1067 -8.92 -31.62 16.33
CA GLN A 1067 -8.49 -30.81 15.20
C GLN A 1067 -6.98 -30.92 14.99
N ALA A 1068 -6.18 -30.79 16.06
CA ALA A 1068 -4.73 -30.93 16.02
C ALA A 1068 -4.28 -32.34 15.58
N MET A 1069 -4.96 -33.38 16.09
CA MET A 1069 -4.71 -34.77 15.70
C MET A 1069 -5.06 -35.00 14.22
N THR A 1070 -6.14 -34.40 13.73
CA THR A 1070 -6.53 -34.46 12.32
C THR A 1070 -5.49 -33.81 11.41
N ALA A 1071 -4.98 -32.63 11.80
CA ALA A 1071 -3.94 -31.93 11.05
C ALA A 1071 -2.60 -32.69 11.03
N SER A 1072 -2.31 -33.47 12.08
CA SER A 1072 -1.04 -34.19 12.22
C SER A 1072 -1.11 -35.69 11.89
N LYS A 1073 -2.28 -36.19 11.43
CA LYS A 1073 -2.54 -37.63 11.29
C LYS A 1073 -1.49 -38.39 10.48
N ASP A 1074 -0.99 -37.78 9.41
CA ASP A 1074 0.00 -38.40 8.51
C ASP A 1074 1.38 -38.52 9.14
N LYS A 1075 1.69 -37.68 10.15
CA LYS A 1075 2.96 -37.73 10.90
C LYS A 1075 2.90 -38.68 12.09
N ILE A 1076 1.71 -38.91 12.64
CA ILE A 1076 1.47 -39.80 13.79
C ILE A 1076 1.37 -41.26 13.34
N CYS A 1077 0.93 -41.48 12.10
CA CYS A 1077 0.66 -42.76 11.46
C CYS A 1077 1.90 -43.50 10.94
#